data_AF-A0A3D0NQ62-F1
#
_entry.id   AF-A0A3D0NQ62-F1
#
_cell.length_a   1.000
_cell.length_b   1.000
_cell.length_c   1.000
_cell.angle_alpha   90.00
_cell.angle_beta   90.00
_cell.angle_gamma   90.00
#
_symmetry.space_group_name_H-M   'P 1'
#
loop_
_entity.id
_entity.type
_entity.pdbx_description
1 polymer ?
#
loop_
_entity_poly.entity_id
_entity_poly.type
_entity_poly.pdbx_seq_one_letter_code
_entity_poly.pdbx_strand_id
1 'polypeptide(L)'
;ENPRFIYQAGQYRNPLGFYTLALCYAHKDGKDIFSEAEISEMTDYLAQELKSANLTEERQYQFFMSILFIARKDSSHLREKMLDNIRGREEDFLAGIVRNMPQSYFLSEIPDLLSLMKEYVDIDHIIKFSVFAAYDANAFQENGIAEQTGRDRSQNALALLAYEAKHYPDEYYAVMHSRDKMTGIHHMGYVPDYYYVFYDQLFDILAKENPQAAHRLSADRYGDMTEFFTQIEQDASVAREEVGQYLRGEQDISVLLPQHDRIADPSRHTPFTSYHVRLILYALRKIPDYRDRYIAYKTIQEPYNINNYAGDIIRAMRIGKTDTEEEFDALIDSLVQENVPLEDRFGLYQDMDNSWFYGESPERTRLFETYVDKMMSLSATHDTIYEALADIKNVYARRLYALYLHKTGIAMGQHRKILLKMCGDGSKEVRREIIAAVTAHKGLESDIKDLLTAKKQAVRETAVEILNNWGAANYTELLTTAAENEKSTKVADRIREILAQTGVGISAANTDDTETAFSADTYIKTMLKGGRVKKIQWLYEMPLPAVHLTDGTLTDDSYCQAMLLSYTPLSAPERPAEADQLADHLNKKDLSAFAAEVFARWYHAGAESKRKQLMYFAAAYGDSALIDEMLRCIKEWASPEKARGAIAAETAKALALNGSSQALMAVDSMARKFKHKQVRAAATEAMNKAAQILGLTAEELGDRIIPDLGFDSEKKQVFDYGTRKFIVYLTSALTLEVTDENGKKVKSLPSPGKRDDEEKASAAYESYKQLKKQLKTVVSIQAARLETALISDRRWRKADWEKLFVQNPVMHSFAEG
;
A
#
# COMPACT_ATOMS: atom_id res chain seq x y z
N GLU A 1 28.14 -34.23 25.68
CA GLU A 1 26.77 -34.73 25.41
C GLU A 1 26.01 -33.96 24.31
N ASN A 2 26.58 -32.95 23.63
CA ASN A 2 25.94 -32.32 22.46
C ASN A 2 26.56 -32.82 21.13
N PRO A 3 25.82 -33.61 20.31
CA PRO A 3 26.35 -34.22 19.08
C PRO A 3 26.74 -33.20 18.00
N ARG A 4 26.10 -32.02 17.96
CA ARG A 4 26.41 -30.97 16.98
C ARG A 4 27.79 -30.35 17.22
N PHE A 5 28.19 -30.21 18.48
CA PHE A 5 29.50 -29.66 18.85
C PHE A 5 30.63 -30.63 18.50
N ILE A 6 30.41 -31.92 18.79
CA ILE A 6 31.33 -33.00 18.40
C ILE A 6 31.42 -33.13 16.87
N TYR A 7 30.30 -32.99 16.18
CA TYR A 7 30.24 -33.00 14.72
C TYR A 7 30.99 -31.82 14.09
N GLN A 8 30.86 -30.60 14.64
CA GLN A 8 31.60 -29.44 14.16
C GLN A 8 33.10 -29.56 14.45
N ALA A 9 33.50 -30.00 15.65
CA ALA A 9 34.90 -30.24 15.98
C ALA A 9 35.53 -31.35 15.11
N GLY A 10 34.76 -32.39 14.77
CA GLY A 10 35.19 -33.48 13.89
C GLY A 10 35.24 -33.15 12.38
N GLN A 11 34.61 -32.05 11.93
CA GLN A 11 34.77 -31.58 10.54
C GLN A 11 36.15 -30.99 10.25
N TYR A 12 36.85 -30.53 11.28
CA TYR A 12 38.22 -30.07 11.16
C TYR A 12 39.14 -31.29 11.22
N ARG A 13 39.53 -31.82 10.05
CA ARG A 13 40.69 -32.72 9.92
C ARG A 13 42.00 -31.95 10.19
N ASN A 14 42.06 -31.17 11.27
CA ASN A 14 43.24 -30.45 11.73
C ASN A 14 43.48 -30.73 13.22
N PRO A 15 44.70 -30.49 13.72
CA PRO A 15 45.03 -30.72 15.13
C PRO A 15 44.18 -29.90 16.11
N LEU A 16 43.65 -28.74 15.70
CA LEU A 16 42.83 -27.84 16.51
C LEU A 16 41.52 -28.52 17.00
N GLY A 17 40.80 -29.20 16.10
CA GLY A 17 39.56 -29.91 16.44
C GLY A 17 39.78 -31.10 17.37
N PHE A 18 40.89 -31.82 17.17
CA PHE A 18 41.27 -32.97 17.99
C PHE A 18 41.71 -32.56 19.40
N TYR A 19 42.58 -31.56 19.54
CA TYR A 19 43.02 -31.09 20.86
C TYR A 19 41.89 -30.42 21.64
N THR A 20 40.98 -29.70 20.97
CA THR A 20 39.77 -29.16 21.61
C THR A 20 38.88 -30.28 22.17
N LEU A 21 38.65 -31.35 21.39
CA LEU A 21 37.89 -32.51 21.86
C LEU A 21 38.62 -33.28 22.96
N ALA A 22 39.94 -33.47 22.85
CA ALA A 22 40.74 -34.17 23.86
C ALA A 22 40.65 -33.44 25.21
N LEU A 23 40.80 -32.12 25.21
CA LEU A 23 40.58 -31.31 26.41
C LEU A 23 39.15 -31.46 26.94
N CYS A 24 38.11 -31.43 26.07
CA CYS A 24 36.71 -31.63 26.51
C CYS A 24 36.48 -32.95 27.26
N TYR A 25 37.27 -33.98 26.95
CA TYR A 25 37.16 -35.31 27.56
C TYR A 25 38.18 -35.55 28.68
N ALA A 26 39.08 -34.60 28.97
CA ALA A 26 40.16 -34.75 29.94
C ALA A 26 39.67 -35.06 31.36
N HIS A 27 38.47 -34.63 31.73
CA HIS A 27 37.84 -34.92 33.03
C HIS A 27 36.49 -35.62 32.87
N LYS A 28 36.50 -36.86 32.40
CA LYS A 28 35.31 -37.71 32.43
C LYS A 28 35.36 -38.63 33.65
N ASP A 29 34.29 -38.66 34.45
CA ASP A 29 34.13 -39.54 35.61
C ASP A 29 35.16 -39.36 36.74
N GLY A 30 35.65 -38.13 36.97
CA GLY A 30 36.52 -37.79 38.10
C GLY A 30 37.96 -38.33 38.01
N LYS A 31 38.42 -38.66 36.79
CA LYS A 31 39.81 -39.03 36.51
C LYS A 31 40.38 -38.19 35.38
N ASP A 32 41.59 -37.72 35.59
CA ASP A 32 42.33 -36.92 34.61
C ASP A 32 42.91 -37.87 33.58
N ILE A 33 42.42 -37.77 32.34
CA ILE A 33 42.85 -38.61 31.23
C ILE A 33 44.23 -38.18 30.71
N PHE A 34 44.60 -36.93 30.95
CA PHE A 34 45.87 -36.32 30.53
C PHE A 34 46.57 -35.70 31.73
N SER A 35 47.91 -35.72 31.72
CA SER A 35 48.72 -35.01 32.72
C SER A 35 48.65 -33.49 32.53
N GLU A 36 48.93 -32.73 33.59
CA GLU A 36 49.01 -31.25 33.51
C GLU A 36 49.99 -30.77 32.42
N ALA A 37 51.09 -31.49 32.21
CA ALA A 37 52.08 -31.17 31.18
C ALA A 37 51.51 -31.34 29.76
N GLU A 38 50.78 -32.44 29.52
CA GLU A 38 50.11 -32.70 28.24
C GLU A 38 48.98 -31.67 27.98
N ILE A 39 48.22 -31.33 29.02
CA ILE A 39 47.19 -30.27 28.96
C ILE A 39 47.84 -28.92 28.61
N SER A 40 48.97 -28.59 29.23
CA SER A 40 49.70 -27.35 28.95
C SER A 40 50.26 -27.33 27.52
N GLU A 41 50.77 -28.44 27.02
CA GLU A 41 51.30 -28.54 25.65
C GLU A 41 50.18 -28.39 24.60
N MET A 42 49.06 -29.10 24.79
CA MET A 42 47.88 -28.98 23.92
C MET A 42 47.33 -27.55 23.91
N THR A 43 47.36 -26.88 25.05
CA THR A 43 46.92 -25.50 25.21
C THR A 43 47.83 -24.53 24.46
N ASP A 44 49.15 -24.66 24.63
CA ASP A 44 50.11 -23.77 23.98
C ASP A 44 50.05 -23.90 22.47
N TYR A 45 49.88 -25.13 22.00
CA TYR A 45 49.63 -25.42 20.59
C TYR A 45 48.33 -24.76 20.09
N LEU A 46 47.21 -24.89 20.82
CA LEU A 46 45.93 -24.26 20.45
C LEU A 46 46.03 -22.71 20.44
N ALA A 47 46.69 -22.12 21.43
CA ALA A 47 46.88 -20.67 21.52
C ALA A 47 47.76 -20.13 20.38
N GLN A 48 48.76 -20.90 19.95
CA GLN A 48 49.64 -20.54 18.83
C GLN A 48 48.94 -20.70 17.47
N GLU A 49 48.20 -21.80 17.27
CA GLU A 49 47.43 -22.06 16.05
C GLU A 49 46.26 -21.08 15.88
N LEU A 50 45.60 -20.69 16.98
CA LEU A 50 44.53 -19.68 16.92
C LEU A 50 45.05 -18.30 16.47
N LYS A 51 46.29 -17.95 16.85
CA LYS A 51 46.96 -16.71 16.41
C LYS A 51 47.44 -16.76 14.96
N SER A 52 47.77 -17.94 14.43
CA SER A 52 48.25 -18.12 13.06
C SER A 52 47.13 -18.44 12.05
N ALA A 53 45.95 -18.86 12.52
CA ALA A 53 44.83 -19.22 11.67
C ALA A 53 44.14 -17.98 11.07
N ASN A 54 43.91 -18.00 9.75
CA ASN A 54 43.15 -16.98 9.01
C ASN A 54 41.63 -17.14 9.23
N LEU A 55 41.22 -17.11 10.50
CA LEU A 55 39.85 -17.22 10.98
C LEU A 55 39.29 -15.81 11.26
N THR A 56 37.97 -15.66 11.16
CA THR A 56 37.32 -14.44 11.67
C THR A 56 37.49 -14.37 13.19
N GLU A 57 37.61 -13.16 13.74
CA GLU A 57 37.73 -12.95 15.20
C GLU A 57 36.65 -13.72 15.96
N GLU A 58 35.39 -13.62 15.51
CA GLU A 58 34.24 -14.37 16.06
C GLU A 58 34.48 -15.89 16.19
N ARG A 59 35.19 -16.50 15.23
CA ARG A 59 35.53 -17.94 15.28
C ARG A 59 36.71 -18.23 16.20
N GLN A 60 37.70 -17.35 16.27
CA GLN A 60 38.81 -17.51 17.21
C GLN A 60 38.29 -17.47 18.65
N TYR A 61 37.37 -16.55 18.97
CA TYR A 61 36.74 -16.45 20.29
C TYR A 61 35.87 -17.66 20.64
N GLN A 62 35.16 -18.24 19.66
CA GLN A 62 34.40 -19.48 19.90
C GLN A 62 35.32 -20.63 20.38
N PHE A 63 36.53 -20.74 19.83
CA PHE A 63 37.53 -21.71 20.28
C PHE A 63 38.14 -21.33 21.64
N PHE A 64 38.51 -20.07 21.88
CA PHE A 64 38.99 -19.61 23.20
C PHE A 64 37.97 -19.88 24.31
N MET A 65 36.68 -19.65 24.06
CA MET A 65 35.61 -19.89 25.02
C MET A 65 35.37 -21.37 25.28
N SER A 66 35.54 -22.21 24.26
CA SER A 66 35.51 -23.67 24.43
C SER A 66 36.65 -24.14 25.34
N ILE A 67 37.84 -23.52 25.24
CA ILE A 67 39.01 -23.87 26.06
C ILE A 67 38.85 -23.37 27.51
N LEU A 68 38.39 -22.13 27.71
CA LEU A 68 38.10 -21.56 29.03
C LEU A 68 37.03 -22.36 29.79
N PHE A 69 36.01 -22.83 29.08
CA PHE A 69 34.95 -23.69 29.62
C PHE A 69 35.50 -25.02 30.16
N ILE A 70 36.42 -25.63 29.42
CA ILE A 70 36.95 -26.96 29.73
C ILE A 70 37.94 -26.91 30.89
N ALA A 71 38.62 -25.78 31.09
CA ALA A 71 39.58 -25.56 32.18
C ALA A 71 38.95 -25.51 33.59
N ARG A 72 37.74 -26.05 33.76
CA ARG A 72 36.95 -25.98 34.98
C ARG A 72 37.62 -26.74 36.13
N LYS A 73 38.25 -25.93 36.99
CA LYS A 73 38.46 -26.06 38.45
C LYS A 73 39.87 -26.28 39.01
N ASP A 74 40.86 -26.83 38.31
CA ASP A 74 42.15 -27.15 38.98
C ASP A 74 43.45 -26.70 38.30
N SER A 75 43.41 -26.03 37.13
CA SER A 75 44.65 -25.51 36.49
C SER A 75 44.69 -23.98 36.48
N SER A 76 45.16 -23.40 37.58
CA SER A 76 45.35 -21.95 37.76
C SER A 76 46.27 -21.34 36.70
N HIS A 77 47.30 -22.06 36.28
CA HIS A 77 48.25 -21.62 35.25
C HIS A 77 47.62 -21.53 33.85
N LEU A 78 46.80 -22.52 33.48
CA LEU A 78 46.06 -22.55 32.22
C LEU A 78 45.08 -21.39 32.12
N ARG A 79 44.37 -21.13 33.22
CA ARG A 79 43.46 -20.00 33.35
C ARG A 79 44.21 -18.69 33.12
N GLU A 80 45.28 -18.42 33.87
CA GLU A 80 46.08 -17.19 33.76
C GLU A 80 46.58 -16.91 32.34
N LYS A 81 47.07 -17.93 31.63
CA LYS A 81 47.63 -17.80 30.27
C LYS A 81 46.57 -17.53 29.20
N MET A 82 45.36 -18.09 29.34
CA MET A 82 44.24 -17.79 28.45
C MET A 82 43.71 -16.37 28.69
N LEU A 83 43.72 -15.93 29.95
CA LEU A 83 43.30 -14.58 30.34
C LEU A 83 44.26 -13.49 29.82
N ASP A 84 45.57 -13.75 29.81
CA ASP A 84 46.55 -12.85 29.19
C ASP A 84 46.30 -12.61 27.69
N ASN A 85 45.71 -13.58 26.98
CA ASN A 85 45.37 -13.44 25.56
C ASN A 85 44.05 -12.68 25.30
N ILE A 86 43.29 -12.36 26.36
CA ILE A 86 42.01 -11.66 26.31
C ILE A 86 42.15 -10.18 26.74
N ARG A 87 43.20 -9.82 27.48
CA ARG A 87 43.45 -8.43 27.93
C ARG A 87 43.37 -7.42 26.76
N GLY A 88 42.55 -6.38 26.93
CA GLY A 88 42.31 -5.35 25.93
C GLY A 88 41.32 -5.73 24.83
N ARG A 89 40.62 -6.87 24.97
CA ARG A 89 39.58 -7.36 24.05
C ARG A 89 38.34 -7.81 24.81
N GLU A 90 37.89 -6.98 25.74
CA GLU A 90 36.79 -7.24 26.66
C GLU A 90 35.44 -7.44 25.93
N GLU A 91 35.15 -6.63 24.92
CA GLU A 91 33.93 -6.74 24.09
C GLU A 91 33.84 -8.08 23.35
N ASP A 92 34.95 -8.51 22.77
CA ASP A 92 35.01 -9.78 22.05
C ASP A 92 34.86 -10.99 22.98
N PHE A 93 35.40 -10.88 24.19
CA PHE A 93 35.24 -11.88 25.24
C PHE A 93 33.77 -12.03 25.64
N LEU A 94 33.09 -10.92 25.95
CA LEU A 94 31.65 -10.93 26.26
C LEU A 94 30.82 -11.45 25.07
N ALA A 95 31.17 -11.05 23.84
CA ALA A 95 30.52 -11.56 22.62
C ALA A 95 30.70 -13.07 22.45
N GLY A 96 31.88 -13.60 22.75
CA GLY A 96 32.15 -15.04 22.78
C GLY A 96 31.25 -15.78 23.77
N ILE A 97 31.06 -15.23 24.98
CA ILE A 97 30.23 -15.83 26.02
C ILE A 97 28.75 -15.78 25.63
N VAL A 98 28.22 -14.60 25.36
CA VAL A 98 26.78 -14.37 25.20
C VAL A 98 26.28 -14.83 23.84
N ARG A 99 27.01 -14.53 22.75
CA ARG A 99 26.51 -14.75 21.37
C ARG A 99 26.82 -16.14 20.83
N ASN A 100 27.86 -16.80 21.33
CA ASN A 100 28.42 -18.00 20.69
C ASN A 100 28.39 -19.27 21.55
N MET A 101 28.06 -19.19 22.85
CA MET A 101 27.91 -20.38 23.67
C MET A 101 26.64 -21.18 23.33
N PRO A 102 26.70 -22.54 23.35
CA PRO A 102 25.51 -23.37 23.23
C PRO A 102 24.49 -23.04 24.32
N GLN A 103 23.26 -22.74 23.90
CA GLN A 103 22.21 -22.24 24.78
C GLN A 103 21.92 -23.14 25.99
N SER A 104 21.76 -24.45 25.79
CA SER A 104 21.48 -25.40 26.86
C SER A 104 22.52 -25.35 27.99
N TYR A 105 23.77 -25.05 27.64
CA TYR A 105 24.85 -24.90 28.59
C TYR A 105 24.86 -23.50 29.23
N PHE A 106 24.73 -22.46 28.40
CA PHE A 106 24.67 -21.09 28.87
C PHE A 106 23.63 -20.95 29.97
N LEU A 107 22.42 -21.48 29.74
CA LEU A 107 21.33 -21.47 30.70
C LEU A 107 21.63 -22.24 32.01
N SER A 108 22.37 -23.34 31.95
CA SER A 108 22.73 -24.11 33.16
C SER A 108 23.85 -23.47 33.99
N GLU A 109 24.63 -22.55 33.41
CA GLU A 109 25.88 -22.07 34.00
C GLU A 109 25.99 -20.55 34.10
N ILE A 110 24.88 -19.83 33.93
CA ILE A 110 24.83 -18.36 34.04
C ILE A 110 25.56 -17.84 35.29
N PRO A 111 25.39 -18.42 36.51
CA PRO A 111 26.10 -17.93 37.70
C PRO A 111 27.63 -17.95 37.57
N ASP A 112 28.17 -19.07 37.08
CA ASP A 112 29.61 -19.28 36.95
C ASP A 112 30.20 -18.47 35.81
N LEU A 113 29.46 -18.36 34.70
CA LEU A 113 29.85 -17.52 33.56
C LEU A 113 29.85 -16.04 33.94
N LEU A 114 28.86 -15.56 34.70
CA LEU A 114 28.84 -14.19 35.18
C LEU A 114 29.95 -13.93 36.19
N SER A 115 30.26 -14.89 37.07
CA SER A 115 31.41 -14.78 37.97
C SER A 115 32.72 -14.63 37.18
N LEU A 116 32.90 -15.41 36.11
CA LEU A 116 34.06 -15.31 35.22
C LEU A 116 34.11 -13.95 34.51
N MET A 117 32.98 -13.43 34.00
CA MET A 117 32.94 -12.11 33.36
C MET A 117 33.34 -11.00 34.33
N LYS A 118 32.85 -11.07 35.58
CA LYS A 118 33.12 -10.08 36.63
C LYS A 118 34.57 -10.01 37.12
N GLU A 119 35.39 -11.00 36.80
CA GLU A 119 36.83 -10.94 37.09
C GLU A 119 37.59 -9.96 36.18
N TYR A 120 36.99 -9.58 35.04
CA TYR A 120 37.64 -8.78 33.99
C TYR A 120 36.85 -7.53 33.62
N VAL A 121 35.53 -7.59 33.71
CA VAL A 121 34.64 -6.52 33.30
C VAL A 121 33.73 -6.16 34.47
N ASP A 122 33.55 -4.87 34.75
CA ASP A 122 32.62 -4.43 35.77
C ASP A 122 31.18 -4.80 35.41
N ILE A 123 30.34 -4.98 36.44
CA ILE A 123 28.96 -5.41 36.25
C ILE A 123 28.14 -4.42 35.40
N ASP A 124 28.43 -3.12 35.47
CA ASP A 124 27.72 -2.12 34.68
C ASP A 124 28.01 -2.29 33.18
N HIS A 125 29.25 -2.60 32.83
CA HIS A 125 29.67 -2.84 31.45
C HIS A 125 29.17 -4.20 30.93
N ILE A 126 29.11 -5.23 31.77
CA ILE A 126 28.50 -6.52 31.41
C ILE A 126 27.01 -6.32 31.10
N ILE A 127 26.26 -5.62 31.95
CA ILE A 127 24.83 -5.35 31.73
C ILE A 127 24.64 -4.51 30.45
N LYS A 128 25.47 -3.48 30.21
CA LYS A 128 25.43 -2.71 28.94
C LYS A 128 25.62 -3.61 27.73
N PHE A 129 26.56 -4.54 27.81
CA PHE A 129 26.80 -5.51 26.75
C PHE A 129 25.60 -6.44 26.55
N SER A 130 25.03 -6.98 27.64
CA SER A 130 23.84 -7.85 27.61
C SER A 130 22.67 -7.15 26.92
N VAL A 131 22.45 -5.87 27.24
CA VAL A 131 21.45 -5.00 26.62
C VAL A 131 21.75 -4.84 25.12
N PHE A 132 22.97 -4.44 24.76
CA PHE A 132 23.36 -4.27 23.36
C PHE A 132 23.24 -5.58 22.55
N ALA A 133 23.65 -6.71 23.12
CA ALA A 133 23.57 -8.02 22.49
C ALA A 133 22.11 -8.45 22.24
N ALA A 134 21.20 -8.17 23.17
CA ALA A 134 19.78 -8.44 22.99
C ALA A 134 19.16 -7.54 21.90
N TYR A 135 19.57 -6.27 21.84
CA TYR A 135 19.15 -5.34 20.78
C TYR A 135 19.65 -5.75 19.40
N ASP A 136 20.96 -5.96 19.25
CA ASP A 136 21.64 -6.35 17.99
C ASP A 136 21.10 -7.69 17.44
N ALA A 137 20.71 -8.60 18.34
CA ALA A 137 20.09 -9.87 17.98
C ALA A 137 18.59 -9.76 17.65
N ASN A 138 18.02 -8.55 17.59
CA ASN A 138 16.58 -8.28 17.45
C ASN A 138 15.71 -9.14 18.39
N ALA A 139 16.20 -9.42 19.61
CA ALA A 139 15.58 -10.38 20.54
C ALA A 139 14.15 -9.98 20.96
N PHE A 140 13.84 -8.69 20.80
CA PHE A 140 12.64 -8.04 21.28
C PHE A 140 11.64 -7.66 20.18
N GLN A 141 11.96 -7.89 18.89
CA GLN A 141 11.02 -7.67 17.79
C GLN A 141 10.26 -8.97 17.50
N GLU A 142 8.93 -8.94 17.60
CA GLU A 142 8.05 -10.11 17.55
C GLU A 142 8.25 -11.05 16.34
N ASN A 143 8.28 -12.36 16.64
CA ASN A 143 7.78 -13.53 15.89
C ASN A 143 8.00 -13.57 14.36
N GLY A 144 9.10 -14.21 13.93
CA GLY A 144 9.11 -14.85 12.60
C GLY A 144 10.47 -15.12 11.94
N ILE A 145 11.57 -14.55 12.43
CA ILE A 145 12.89 -14.69 11.74
C ILE A 145 13.87 -15.62 12.48
N ALA A 146 13.64 -15.89 13.77
CA ALA A 146 14.52 -16.74 14.57
C ALA A 146 14.59 -18.21 14.10
N GLU A 147 13.53 -18.72 13.45
CA GLU A 147 13.44 -20.14 13.06
C GLU A 147 14.39 -20.55 11.91
N GLN A 148 14.93 -19.62 11.13
CA GLN A 148 15.68 -19.97 9.92
C GLN A 148 17.19 -20.16 10.09
N THR A 149 17.81 -19.66 11.18
CA THR A 149 19.29 -19.66 11.29
C THR A 149 19.86 -20.57 12.38
N GLY A 150 19.05 -21.05 13.32
CA GLY A 150 19.50 -21.92 14.42
C GLY A 150 20.61 -21.32 15.31
N ARG A 151 20.83 -20.00 15.23
CA ARG A 151 21.72 -19.24 16.11
C ARG A 151 20.85 -18.44 17.07
N ASP A 152 20.66 -19.00 18.25
CA ASP A 152 19.78 -18.47 19.29
C ASP A 152 20.43 -17.34 20.12
N ARG A 153 21.09 -16.40 19.44
CA ARG A 153 21.86 -15.29 20.03
C ARG A 153 21.00 -14.44 20.96
N SER A 154 19.72 -14.36 20.63
CA SER A 154 18.68 -13.62 21.34
C SER A 154 18.38 -14.22 22.71
N GLN A 155 18.30 -15.55 22.85
CA GLN A 155 17.86 -16.19 24.10
C GLN A 155 18.94 -16.21 25.19
N ASN A 156 20.22 -16.33 24.85
CA ASN A 156 21.31 -16.22 25.84
C ASN A 156 21.36 -14.81 26.45
N ALA A 157 21.28 -13.77 25.60
CA ALA A 157 21.27 -12.38 26.07
C ALA A 157 20.06 -12.10 26.97
N LEU A 158 18.86 -12.55 26.59
CA LEU A 158 17.66 -12.42 27.42
C LEU A 158 17.76 -13.18 28.75
N ALA A 159 18.34 -14.38 28.76
CA ALA A 159 18.53 -15.16 29.98
C ALA A 159 19.55 -14.51 30.92
N LEU A 160 20.62 -13.95 30.38
CA LEU A 160 21.59 -13.19 31.15
C LEU A 160 20.97 -11.91 31.73
N LEU A 161 20.22 -11.14 30.93
CA LEU A 161 19.48 -9.97 31.39
C LEU A 161 18.51 -10.30 32.52
N ALA A 162 17.79 -11.43 32.43
CA ALA A 162 16.90 -11.89 33.49
C ALA A 162 17.66 -12.21 34.79
N TYR A 163 18.81 -12.88 34.67
CA TYR A 163 19.68 -13.17 35.81
C TYR A 163 20.27 -11.89 36.43
N GLU A 164 20.75 -10.97 35.60
CA GLU A 164 21.26 -9.66 36.03
C GLU A 164 20.18 -8.85 36.75
N ALA A 165 18.97 -8.75 36.18
CA ALA A 165 17.85 -8.04 36.79
C ALA A 165 17.44 -8.61 38.16
N LYS A 166 17.56 -9.93 38.33
CA LYS A 166 17.29 -10.61 39.60
C LYS A 166 18.36 -10.33 40.66
N HIS A 167 19.63 -10.38 40.27
CA HIS A 167 20.77 -10.43 41.18
C HIS A 167 21.50 -9.09 41.39
N TYR A 168 21.38 -8.16 40.44
CA TYR A 168 22.01 -6.83 40.44
C TYR A 168 20.99 -5.75 40.01
N PRO A 169 19.83 -5.62 40.69
CA PRO A 169 18.73 -4.79 40.23
C PRO A 169 19.06 -3.28 40.20
N ASP A 170 19.91 -2.81 41.11
CA ASP A 170 20.25 -1.39 41.21
C ASP A 170 21.24 -0.99 40.09
N GLU A 171 22.25 -1.83 39.80
CA GLU A 171 23.17 -1.68 38.67
C GLU A 171 22.44 -1.85 37.33
N TYR A 172 21.54 -2.83 37.24
CA TYR A 172 20.68 -3.06 36.07
C TYR A 172 19.85 -1.82 35.76
N TYR A 173 19.23 -1.23 36.78
CA TYR A 173 18.49 0.01 36.63
C TYR A 173 19.39 1.21 36.29
N ALA A 174 20.52 1.38 36.96
CA ALA A 174 21.44 2.48 36.72
C ALA A 174 21.98 2.48 35.28
N VAL A 175 22.31 1.30 34.74
CA VAL A 175 22.74 1.12 33.36
C VAL A 175 21.62 1.50 32.38
N MET A 176 20.40 1.01 32.63
CA MET A 176 19.22 1.38 31.85
C MET A 176 18.98 2.91 31.86
N HIS A 177 19.19 3.60 32.98
CA HIS A 177 18.94 5.04 33.13
C HIS A 177 20.15 5.93 32.80
N SER A 178 21.31 5.34 32.47
CA SER A 178 22.52 6.13 32.21
C SER A 178 22.43 6.88 30.88
N ARG A 179 22.49 8.23 30.95
CA ARG A 179 22.46 9.13 29.78
C ARG A 179 23.67 8.95 28.84
N ASP A 180 24.77 8.41 29.34
CA ASP A 180 26.09 8.60 28.74
C ASP A 180 26.51 7.50 27.73
N LYS A 181 25.96 6.28 27.81
CA LYS A 181 26.53 5.12 27.05
C LYS A 181 25.55 4.07 26.49
N MET A 182 24.27 4.39 26.33
CA MET A 182 23.45 3.79 25.25
C MET A 182 23.62 4.57 23.92
N THR A 183 24.61 5.47 23.86
CA THR A 183 24.97 6.31 22.72
C THR A 183 25.50 5.54 21.51
N GLY A 184 25.94 4.28 21.67
CA GLY A 184 26.23 3.39 20.55
C GLY A 184 24.98 3.08 19.70
N ILE A 185 23.80 3.00 20.35
CA ILE A 185 22.50 2.87 19.68
C ILE A 185 22.10 4.20 19.02
N HIS A 186 22.51 5.35 19.59
CA HIS A 186 22.34 6.68 18.97
C HIS A 186 23.27 6.94 17.77
N HIS A 187 24.48 6.36 17.71
CA HIS A 187 25.46 6.63 16.65
C HIS A 187 25.19 5.90 15.33
N MET A 188 24.26 4.94 15.28
CA MET A 188 23.91 4.21 14.05
C MET A 188 23.02 5.00 13.07
N GLY A 189 22.87 6.33 13.22
CA GLY A 189 22.26 7.22 12.22
C GLY A 189 20.80 6.90 11.81
N TYR A 190 20.23 5.86 12.42
CA TYR A 190 18.88 5.36 12.24
C TYR A 190 18.30 5.14 13.63
N VAL A 191 17.66 6.22 14.07
CA VAL A 191 16.42 6.28 14.83
C VAL A 191 16.46 6.02 16.37
N PRO A 192 16.18 7.04 17.21
CA PRO A 192 15.84 6.94 18.65
C PRO A 192 14.64 6.04 19.03
N ASP A 193 14.15 5.24 18.09
CA ASP A 193 12.73 4.91 17.94
C ASP A 193 12.35 3.54 18.49
N TYR A 194 13.34 2.65 18.63
CA TYR A 194 13.18 1.42 19.41
C TYR A 194 13.58 1.61 20.86
N TYR A 195 14.19 2.74 21.23
CA TYR A 195 14.79 2.93 22.55
C TYR A 195 13.79 2.72 23.68
N TYR A 196 12.60 3.33 23.61
CA TYR A 196 11.60 3.26 24.68
C TYR A 196 10.78 1.97 24.71
N VAL A 197 10.49 1.37 23.54
CA VAL A 197 9.84 0.05 23.48
C VAL A 197 10.79 -1.01 24.05
N PHE A 198 12.05 -0.95 23.66
CA PHE A 198 13.11 -1.78 24.20
C PHE A 198 13.31 -1.53 25.70
N TYR A 199 13.18 -0.27 26.14
CA TYR A 199 13.21 0.09 27.54
C TYR A 199 12.08 -0.52 28.37
N ASP A 200 10.85 -0.52 27.84
CA ASP A 200 9.71 -1.18 28.46
C ASP A 200 9.94 -2.67 28.58
N GLN A 201 10.51 -3.31 27.56
CA GLN A 201 10.80 -4.73 27.60
C GLN A 201 11.90 -5.10 28.61
N LEU A 202 12.93 -4.27 28.76
CA LEU A 202 13.93 -4.45 29.82
C LEU A 202 13.34 -4.22 31.22
N PHE A 203 12.48 -3.21 31.36
CA PHE A 203 11.75 -2.99 32.61
C PHE A 203 10.80 -4.15 32.93
N ASP A 204 10.14 -4.74 31.93
CA ASP A 204 9.28 -5.92 32.10
C ASP A 204 10.10 -7.15 32.56
N ILE A 205 11.33 -7.32 32.07
CA ILE A 205 12.27 -8.32 32.60
C ILE A 205 12.55 -8.04 34.08
N LEU A 206 12.87 -6.79 34.46
CA LEU A 206 13.09 -6.42 35.86
C LEU A 206 11.83 -6.62 36.72
N ALA A 207 10.66 -6.25 36.22
CA ALA A 207 9.39 -6.39 36.93
C ALA A 207 9.03 -7.87 37.15
N LYS A 208 9.35 -8.73 36.18
CA LYS A 208 9.15 -10.17 36.28
C LYS A 208 10.13 -10.82 37.25
N GLU A 209 11.41 -10.50 37.17
CA GLU A 209 12.46 -11.19 37.92
C GLU A 209 12.68 -10.59 39.33
N ASN A 210 12.39 -9.31 39.52
CA ASN A 210 12.49 -8.60 40.80
C ASN A 210 11.39 -7.51 40.97
N PRO A 211 10.14 -7.90 41.29
CA PRO A 211 9.02 -6.97 41.40
C PRO A 211 9.22 -5.86 42.45
N GLN A 212 9.94 -6.14 43.54
CA GLN A 212 10.20 -5.17 44.61
C GLN A 212 11.16 -4.06 44.16
N ALA A 213 12.22 -4.42 43.44
CA ALA A 213 13.11 -3.45 42.82
C ALA A 213 12.37 -2.65 41.75
N ALA A 214 11.64 -3.31 40.86
CA ALA A 214 10.86 -2.65 39.81
C ALA A 214 9.86 -1.63 40.38
N HIS A 215 9.13 -1.97 41.45
CA HIS A 215 8.20 -1.04 42.11
C HIS A 215 8.92 0.19 42.67
N ARG A 216 10.03 -0.02 43.41
CA ARG A 216 10.86 1.06 43.97
C ARG A 216 11.34 2.04 42.89
N LEU A 217 11.63 1.51 41.71
CA LEU A 217 12.29 2.19 40.61
C LEU A 217 11.31 2.73 39.54
N SER A 218 10.03 2.38 39.64
CA SER A 218 9.00 2.79 38.67
C SER A 218 8.61 4.28 38.73
N ALA A 219 8.69 4.90 39.91
CA ALA A 219 8.26 6.28 40.13
C ALA A 219 9.21 7.30 39.46
N ASP A 220 10.52 7.07 39.57
CA ASP A 220 11.55 7.95 39.00
C ASP A 220 11.56 7.87 37.45
N ARG A 221 11.33 6.67 36.91
CA ARG A 221 11.32 6.37 35.47
C ARG A 221 10.33 7.20 34.67
N TYR A 222 9.08 7.25 35.11
CA TYR A 222 8.01 7.92 34.37
C TYR A 222 8.05 9.45 34.56
N GLY A 223 8.53 9.93 35.70
CA GLY A 223 8.82 11.35 35.93
C GLY A 223 9.90 11.88 35.00
N ASP A 224 11.05 11.20 34.93
CA ASP A 224 12.17 11.61 34.06
C ASP A 224 11.78 11.59 32.57
N MET A 225 10.99 10.59 32.15
CA MET A 225 10.53 10.46 30.78
C MET A 225 9.56 11.58 30.38
N THR A 226 8.58 11.89 31.23
CA THR A 226 7.60 12.96 30.95
C THR A 226 8.25 14.33 30.94
N GLU A 227 9.17 14.61 31.86
CA GLU A 227 9.93 15.86 31.88
C GLU A 227 10.88 15.97 30.67
N PHE A 228 11.51 14.87 30.24
CA PHE A 228 12.35 14.85 29.04
C PHE A 228 11.56 15.23 27.78
N PHE A 229 10.42 14.59 27.52
CA PHE A 229 9.59 14.92 26.37
C PHE A 229 9.03 16.34 26.47
N THR A 230 8.59 16.72 27.67
CA THR A 230 8.12 18.08 27.95
C THR A 230 9.17 19.12 27.59
N GLN A 231 10.42 18.95 28.05
CA GLN A 231 11.51 19.90 27.77
C GLN A 231 11.81 20.00 26.28
N ILE A 232 11.81 18.88 25.55
CA ILE A 232 12.03 18.88 24.09
C ILE A 232 10.95 19.69 23.36
N GLU A 233 9.68 19.45 23.69
CA GLU A 233 8.57 20.19 23.07
C GLU A 233 8.58 21.66 23.44
N GLN A 234 8.87 21.99 24.71
CA GLN A 234 9.04 23.37 25.17
C GLN A 234 10.15 24.08 24.41
N ASP A 235 11.31 23.46 24.23
CA ASP A 235 12.45 24.11 23.59
C ASP A 235 12.24 24.37 22.09
N ALA A 236 11.48 23.51 21.43
CA ALA A 236 11.12 23.68 20.03
C ALA A 236 10.05 24.76 19.83
N SER A 237 9.03 24.79 20.70
CA SER A 237 7.88 25.69 20.56
C SER A 237 8.24 27.17 20.75
N VAL A 238 7.45 28.07 20.12
CA VAL A 238 7.51 29.52 20.39
C VAL A 238 6.71 29.90 21.63
N ALA A 239 5.76 29.05 22.05
CA ALA A 239 4.96 29.20 23.26
C ALA A 239 5.53 28.29 24.37
N ARG A 240 6.82 28.49 24.69
CA ARG A 240 7.60 27.57 25.53
C ARG A 240 6.96 27.33 26.90
N GLU A 241 6.57 28.42 27.56
CA GLU A 241 6.04 28.38 28.92
C GLU A 241 4.66 27.72 28.94
N GLU A 242 3.79 28.08 28.00
CA GLU A 242 2.42 27.57 27.88
C GLU A 242 2.40 26.09 27.54
N VAL A 243 3.22 25.64 26.58
CA VAL A 243 3.38 24.21 26.24
C VAL A 243 3.86 23.43 27.45
N GLY A 244 4.79 24.01 28.20
CA GLY A 244 5.35 23.37 29.37
C GLY A 244 4.37 23.17 30.51
N GLN A 245 3.68 24.25 30.88
CA GLN A 245 2.66 24.23 31.91
C GLN A 245 1.54 23.24 31.57
N TYR A 246 1.12 23.21 30.30
CA TYR A 246 0.11 22.27 29.84
C TYR A 246 0.58 20.81 29.93
N LEU A 247 1.73 20.45 29.34
CA LEU A 247 2.19 19.06 29.33
C LEU A 247 2.44 18.49 30.74
N ARG A 248 2.95 19.32 31.66
CA ARG A 248 3.10 18.96 33.08
C ARG A 248 1.76 18.83 33.83
N GLY A 249 0.66 19.33 33.27
CA GLY A 249 -0.66 19.35 33.90
C GLY A 249 -0.82 20.48 34.93
N GLU A 250 0.02 21.52 34.85
CA GLU A 250 -0.07 22.71 35.71
C GLU A 250 -1.19 23.67 35.27
N GLN A 251 -1.52 23.66 33.98
CA GLN A 251 -2.61 24.42 33.36
C GLN A 251 -3.40 23.52 32.40
N ASP A 252 -4.66 23.86 32.15
CA ASP A 252 -5.48 23.19 31.14
C ASP A 252 -5.22 23.72 29.72
N ILE A 253 -5.87 23.11 28.72
CA ILE A 253 -5.65 23.41 27.30
C ILE A 253 -5.90 24.88 26.92
N SER A 254 -6.66 25.64 27.73
CA SER A 254 -6.97 27.05 27.48
C SER A 254 -5.72 27.92 27.39
N VAL A 255 -4.60 27.52 27.99
CA VAL A 255 -3.32 28.24 27.87
C VAL A 255 -2.72 28.13 26.46
N LEU A 256 -3.04 27.06 25.72
CA LEU A 256 -2.54 26.83 24.36
C LEU A 256 -3.37 27.54 23.29
N LEU A 257 -4.69 27.70 23.50
CA LEU A 257 -5.61 28.20 22.48
C LEU A 257 -5.24 29.61 21.94
N PRO A 258 -4.85 30.60 22.77
CA PRO A 258 -4.40 31.89 22.27
C PRO A 258 -3.10 31.83 21.45
N GLN A 259 -2.32 30.75 21.60
CA GLN A 259 -1.05 30.52 20.92
C GLN A 259 -1.18 29.53 19.76
N HIS A 260 -2.39 29.10 19.39
CA HIS A 260 -2.65 28.05 18.40
C HIS A 260 -1.83 28.23 17.11
N ASP A 261 -1.96 29.38 16.44
CA ASP A 261 -1.22 29.68 15.20
C ASP A 261 0.32 29.63 15.38
N ARG A 262 0.82 29.99 16.57
CA ARG A 262 2.27 29.99 16.88
C ARG A 262 2.77 28.58 17.19
N ILE A 263 1.95 27.74 17.80
CA ILE A 263 2.25 26.32 18.04
C ILE A 263 2.19 25.55 16.71
N ALA A 264 1.27 25.93 15.82
CA ALA A 264 1.08 25.29 14.52
C ALA A 264 2.14 25.65 13.46
N ASP A 265 3.05 26.59 13.72
CA ASP A 265 4.11 27.00 12.78
C ASP A 265 5.13 25.86 12.53
N PRO A 266 5.17 25.27 11.32
CA PRO A 266 6.04 24.13 11.03
C PRO A 266 7.53 24.45 11.09
N SER A 267 7.92 25.72 10.98
CA SER A 267 9.33 26.13 11.05
C SER A 267 9.93 25.99 12.47
N ARG A 268 9.07 25.73 13.46
CA ARG A 268 9.40 25.66 14.88
C ARG A 268 8.97 24.33 15.51
N HIS A 269 8.65 23.33 14.70
CA HIS A 269 8.37 21.99 15.21
C HIS A 269 9.66 21.27 15.63
N THR A 270 9.52 20.35 16.58
CA THR A 270 10.54 19.34 16.84
C THR A 270 10.82 18.55 15.56
N PRO A 271 12.04 18.00 15.35
CA PRO A 271 12.33 17.10 14.22
C PRO A 271 11.58 15.75 14.31
N PHE A 272 10.77 15.54 15.35
CA PHE A 272 9.89 14.40 15.48
C PHE A 272 8.81 14.41 14.40
N THR A 273 9.04 13.59 13.37
CA THR A 273 8.01 13.24 12.41
C THR A 273 6.89 12.45 13.09
N SER A 274 5.75 12.29 12.40
CA SER A 274 4.65 11.43 12.86
C SER A 274 5.07 10.00 13.20
N TYR A 275 6.18 9.51 12.66
CA TYR A 275 6.77 8.22 13.02
C TYR A 275 7.36 8.20 14.44
N HIS A 276 8.09 9.25 14.83
CA HIS A 276 8.65 9.39 16.18
C HIS A 276 7.53 9.57 17.21
N VAL A 277 6.56 10.44 16.91
CA VAL A 277 5.39 10.69 17.77
C VAL A 277 4.63 9.40 18.05
N ARG A 278 4.43 8.56 17.04
CA ARG A 278 3.83 7.24 17.21
C ARG A 278 4.52 6.39 18.27
N LEU A 279 5.84 6.40 18.32
CA LEU A 279 6.62 5.58 19.25
C LEU A 279 6.64 6.15 20.66
N ILE A 280 6.70 7.47 20.77
CA ILE A 280 6.49 8.18 22.03
C ILE A 280 5.13 7.80 22.61
N LEU A 281 4.06 7.83 21.81
CA LEU A 281 2.71 7.45 22.26
C LEU A 281 2.60 5.98 22.70
N TYR A 282 3.38 5.06 22.12
CA TYR A 282 3.46 3.69 22.60
C TYR A 282 4.12 3.61 23.98
N ALA A 283 5.23 4.33 24.20
CA ALA A 283 5.90 4.39 25.50
C ALA A 283 5.04 5.04 26.60
N LEU A 284 4.25 6.05 26.23
CA LEU A 284 3.38 6.77 27.15
C LEU A 284 2.11 5.99 27.53
N ARG A 285 1.87 4.77 27.00
CA ARG A 285 0.70 3.94 27.36
C ARG A 285 0.56 3.66 28.86
N LYS A 286 1.67 3.69 29.60
CA LYS A 286 1.69 3.49 31.06
C LYS A 286 1.44 4.78 31.86
N ILE A 287 1.34 5.93 31.19
CA ILE A 287 1.12 7.26 31.79
C ILE A 287 -0.05 7.95 31.05
N PRO A 288 -1.30 7.46 31.21
CA PRO A 288 -2.43 7.88 30.40
C PRO A 288 -2.67 9.41 30.45
N ASP A 289 -2.60 10.02 31.63
CA ASP A 289 -2.83 11.47 31.78
C ASP A 289 -1.84 12.32 30.97
N TYR A 290 -0.55 11.95 30.97
CA TYR A 290 0.45 12.67 30.17
C TYR A 290 0.31 12.34 28.68
N ARG A 291 0.00 11.08 28.35
CA ARG A 291 -0.25 10.63 26.98
C ARG A 291 -1.38 11.44 26.35
N ASP A 292 -2.48 11.63 27.06
CA ASP A 292 -3.67 12.31 26.57
C ASP A 292 -3.40 13.79 26.31
N ARG A 293 -2.72 14.48 27.25
CA ARG A 293 -2.21 15.83 27.04
C ARG A 293 -1.25 15.92 25.85
N TYR A 294 -0.35 14.95 25.69
CA TYR A 294 0.60 14.92 24.57
C TYR A 294 -0.11 14.71 23.22
N ILE A 295 -1.12 13.84 23.16
CA ILE A 295 -1.97 13.65 21.97
C ILE A 295 -2.67 14.96 21.61
N ALA A 296 -3.28 15.62 22.60
CA ALA A 296 -3.98 16.89 22.42
C ALA A 296 -3.04 17.99 21.91
N TYR A 297 -1.87 18.16 22.53
CA TYR A 297 -0.86 19.13 22.11
C TYR A 297 -0.39 18.86 20.68
N LYS A 298 -0.04 17.60 20.34
CA LYS A 298 0.40 17.25 18.99
C LYS A 298 -0.69 17.42 17.94
N THR A 299 -1.95 17.23 18.31
CA THR A 299 -3.09 17.49 17.43
C THR A 299 -3.26 18.98 17.15
N ILE A 300 -3.08 19.85 18.16
CA ILE A 300 -3.07 21.32 17.98
C ILE A 300 -1.86 21.77 17.14
N GLN A 301 -0.69 21.19 17.39
CA GLN A 301 0.53 21.53 16.67
C GLN A 301 0.44 21.17 15.19
N GLU A 302 0.10 19.93 14.86
CA GLU A 302 -0.21 19.51 13.49
C GLU A 302 -0.88 18.14 13.54
N PRO A 303 -2.17 18.02 13.17
CA PRO A 303 -2.89 16.74 13.29
C PRO A 303 -2.20 15.55 12.61
N TYR A 304 -1.48 15.79 11.51
CA TYR A 304 -0.69 14.79 10.82
C TYR A 304 0.37 14.12 11.70
N ASN A 305 0.82 14.74 12.80
CA ASN A 305 1.77 14.15 13.75
C ASN A 305 1.25 12.87 14.41
N ILE A 306 -0.06 12.76 14.62
CA ILE A 306 -0.68 11.56 15.22
C ILE A 306 -0.98 10.49 14.15
N ASN A 307 -0.87 10.83 12.86
CA ASN A 307 -1.38 10.00 11.76
C ASN A 307 -0.79 8.59 11.70
N ASN A 308 0.49 8.39 11.99
CA ASN A 308 1.07 7.04 11.98
C ASN A 308 0.61 6.19 13.19
N TYR A 309 0.38 6.81 14.34
CA TYR A 309 -0.19 6.13 15.51
C TYR A 309 -1.62 5.70 15.23
N ALA A 310 -2.44 6.64 14.76
CA ALA A 310 -3.81 6.37 14.36
C ALA A 310 -3.90 5.35 13.20
N GLY A 311 -2.92 5.38 12.29
CA GLY A 311 -2.79 4.45 11.18
C GLY A 311 -2.52 3.00 11.60
N ASP A 312 -1.76 2.78 12.67
CA ASP A 312 -1.55 1.45 13.23
C ASP A 312 -2.86 0.90 13.80
N ILE A 313 -3.63 1.73 14.51
CA ILE A 313 -4.97 1.38 15.03
C ILE A 313 -5.91 1.01 13.88
N ILE A 314 -5.98 1.85 12.83
CA ILE A 314 -6.81 1.58 11.64
C ILE A 314 -6.40 0.28 10.94
N ARG A 315 -5.09 0.05 10.77
CA ARG A 315 -4.59 -1.18 10.15
C ARG A 315 -4.96 -2.41 10.97
N ALA A 316 -4.86 -2.32 12.29
CA ALA A 316 -5.19 -3.39 13.20
C ALA A 316 -6.71 -3.70 13.19
N MET A 317 -7.56 -2.67 13.15
CA MET A 317 -9.02 -2.81 12.96
C MET A 317 -9.34 -3.56 11.66
N ARG A 318 -8.64 -3.27 10.54
CA ARG A 318 -8.88 -3.93 9.24
C ARG A 318 -8.58 -5.42 9.24
N ILE A 319 -7.58 -5.86 10.00
CA ILE A 319 -7.21 -7.28 10.09
C ILE A 319 -7.95 -8.02 11.22
N GLY A 320 -8.91 -7.35 11.87
CA GLY A 320 -9.79 -7.96 12.88
C GLY A 320 -9.08 -8.32 14.18
N LYS A 321 -8.03 -7.59 14.57
CA LYS A 321 -7.41 -7.78 15.89
C LYS A 321 -8.40 -7.34 17.00
N THR A 322 -8.55 -8.18 18.01
CA THR A 322 -9.31 -7.87 19.23
C THR A 322 -8.69 -6.65 19.92
N ASP A 323 -9.52 -5.80 20.52
CA ASP A 323 -9.14 -4.58 21.29
C ASP A 323 -8.81 -3.32 20.47
N THR A 324 -8.94 -3.37 19.14
CA THR A 324 -8.57 -2.24 18.26
C THR A 324 -9.62 -1.13 18.15
N GLU A 325 -10.89 -1.46 18.33
CA GLU A 325 -11.97 -0.45 18.45
C GLU A 325 -11.85 0.30 19.79
N GLU A 326 -11.45 -0.38 20.87
CA GLU A 326 -11.19 0.25 22.18
C GLU A 326 -10.01 1.23 22.11
N GLU A 327 -8.93 0.88 21.42
CA GLU A 327 -7.80 1.80 21.21
C GLU A 327 -8.18 3.02 20.36
N PHE A 328 -9.05 2.83 19.35
CA PHE A 328 -9.58 3.93 18.56
C PHE A 328 -10.46 4.85 19.41
N ASP A 329 -11.38 4.29 20.17
CA ASP A 329 -12.24 5.03 21.08
C ASP A 329 -11.44 5.79 22.13
N ALA A 330 -10.40 5.16 22.71
CA ALA A 330 -9.51 5.80 23.67
C ALA A 330 -8.78 7.02 23.06
N LEU A 331 -8.32 6.92 21.80
CA LEU A 331 -7.72 8.07 21.10
C LEU A 331 -8.71 9.24 20.98
N ILE A 332 -9.97 8.96 20.65
CA ILE A 332 -11.00 10.00 20.55
C ILE A 332 -11.36 10.54 21.93
N ASP A 333 -11.48 9.67 22.94
CA ASP A 333 -11.73 10.06 24.33
C ASP A 333 -10.67 11.03 24.84
N SER A 334 -9.38 10.78 24.59
CA SER A 334 -8.29 11.69 24.96
C SER A 334 -8.52 13.10 24.41
N LEU A 335 -8.89 13.23 23.13
CA LEU A 335 -9.10 14.52 22.47
C LEU A 335 -10.32 15.27 23.03
N VAL A 336 -11.37 14.53 23.40
CA VAL A 336 -12.57 15.15 23.96
C VAL A 336 -12.36 15.55 25.42
N GLN A 337 -11.74 14.69 26.23
CA GLN A 337 -11.44 14.95 27.63
C GLN A 337 -10.51 16.16 27.79
N GLU A 338 -9.50 16.27 26.93
CA GLU A 338 -8.59 17.42 26.90
C GLU A 338 -9.20 18.67 26.26
N ASN A 339 -10.48 18.66 25.85
CA ASN A 339 -11.16 19.80 25.24
C ASN A 339 -10.47 20.38 24.00
N VAL A 340 -9.82 19.53 23.19
CA VAL A 340 -9.17 19.94 21.93
C VAL A 340 -10.18 20.66 21.01
N PRO A 341 -9.82 21.75 20.32
CA PRO A 341 -10.78 22.41 19.43
C PRO A 341 -11.30 21.49 18.33
N LEU A 342 -12.58 21.65 17.97
CA LEU A 342 -13.23 20.78 16.98
C LEU A 342 -12.52 20.79 15.62
N GLU A 343 -12.05 21.95 15.17
CA GLU A 343 -11.33 22.06 13.90
C GLU A 343 -10.08 21.17 13.86
N ASP A 344 -9.32 21.10 14.95
CA ASP A 344 -8.13 20.25 15.07
C ASP A 344 -8.50 18.76 15.14
N ARG A 345 -9.58 18.41 15.88
CA ARG A 345 -10.11 17.03 15.93
C ARG A 345 -10.53 16.54 14.53
N PHE A 346 -11.19 17.39 13.74
CA PHE A 346 -11.55 17.07 12.36
C PHE A 346 -10.35 17.10 11.42
N GLY A 347 -9.34 17.92 11.69
CA GLY A 347 -8.06 17.87 11.00
C GLY A 347 -7.42 16.49 11.13
N LEU A 348 -7.40 15.94 12.34
CA LEU A 348 -6.89 14.60 12.58
C LEU A 348 -7.69 13.54 11.83
N TYR A 349 -9.02 13.56 11.96
CA TYR A 349 -9.89 12.64 11.23
C TYR A 349 -9.65 12.73 9.71
N GLN A 350 -9.56 13.95 9.17
CA GLN A 350 -9.30 14.19 7.76
C GLN A 350 -7.99 13.56 7.30
N ASP A 351 -6.93 13.72 8.08
CA ASP A 351 -5.61 13.16 7.75
C ASP A 351 -5.63 11.63 7.81
N MET A 352 -6.33 11.05 8.79
CA MET A 352 -6.53 9.62 8.90
C MET A 352 -7.33 9.06 7.71
N ASP A 353 -8.42 9.71 7.34
CA ASP A 353 -9.27 9.34 6.21
C ASP A 353 -8.49 9.40 4.89
N ASN A 354 -7.78 10.50 4.64
CA ASN A 354 -7.00 10.71 3.42
C ASN A 354 -5.77 9.80 3.30
N SER A 355 -5.08 9.53 4.42
CA SER A 355 -3.81 8.79 4.40
C SER A 355 -4.02 7.29 4.26
N TRP A 356 -5.13 6.77 4.81
CA TRP A 356 -5.32 5.34 4.95
C TRP A 356 -6.40 4.77 4.03
N PHE A 357 -7.29 5.60 3.48
CA PHE A 357 -8.34 5.18 2.55
C PHE A 357 -8.18 5.87 1.18
N TYR A 358 -8.14 5.07 0.12
CA TYR A 358 -8.12 5.57 -1.26
C TYR A 358 -9.47 5.26 -1.93
N GLY A 359 -10.26 6.30 -2.20
CA GLY A 359 -11.60 6.16 -2.77
C GLY A 359 -12.68 5.83 -1.72
N GLU A 360 -13.92 5.62 -2.16
CA GLU A 360 -14.99 5.17 -1.27
C GLU A 360 -14.87 3.65 -1.02
N SER A 361 -14.83 3.26 0.24
CA SER A 361 -14.82 1.86 0.67
C SER A 361 -15.78 1.65 1.85
N PRO A 362 -16.35 0.44 2.03
CA PRO A 362 -17.18 0.13 3.21
C PRO A 362 -16.45 0.41 4.52
N GLU A 363 -15.15 0.17 4.56
CA GLU A 363 -14.30 0.40 5.74
C GLU A 363 -14.12 1.91 6.03
N ARG A 364 -14.01 2.75 4.99
CA ARG A 364 -13.98 4.22 5.14
C ARG A 364 -15.29 4.72 5.76
N THR A 365 -16.41 4.15 5.31
CA THR A 365 -17.74 4.51 5.82
C THR A 365 -17.90 4.08 7.28
N ARG A 366 -17.50 2.85 7.61
CA ARG A 366 -17.52 2.34 8.99
C ARG A 366 -16.65 3.20 9.92
N LEU A 367 -15.43 3.56 9.51
CA LEU A 367 -14.57 4.42 10.32
C LEU A 367 -15.21 5.80 10.58
N PHE A 368 -15.81 6.39 9.54
CA PHE A 368 -16.52 7.66 9.68
C PHE A 368 -17.68 7.54 10.67
N GLU A 369 -18.51 6.51 10.53
CA GLU A 369 -19.64 6.25 11.42
C GLU A 369 -19.18 6.04 12.86
N THR A 370 -18.13 5.23 13.10
CA THR A 370 -17.55 5.02 14.43
C THR A 370 -17.04 6.33 15.05
N TYR A 371 -16.27 7.13 14.29
CA TYR A 371 -15.79 8.43 14.76
C TYR A 371 -16.95 9.37 15.12
N VAL A 372 -17.96 9.43 14.25
CA VAL A 372 -19.15 10.27 14.44
C VAL A 372 -19.93 9.83 15.68
N ASP A 373 -20.20 8.53 15.82
CA ASP A 373 -20.93 7.97 16.97
C ASP A 373 -20.23 8.27 18.28
N LYS A 374 -18.91 8.10 18.30
CA LYS A 374 -18.09 8.45 19.45
C LYS A 374 -18.15 9.94 19.76
N MET A 375 -17.95 10.80 18.77
CA MET A 375 -18.02 12.26 18.93
C MET A 375 -19.41 12.75 19.39
N MET A 376 -20.50 12.10 18.96
CA MET A 376 -21.85 12.39 19.43
C MET A 376 -22.10 11.89 20.86
N SER A 377 -21.54 10.72 21.22
CA SER A 377 -21.70 10.17 22.58
C SER A 377 -21.06 11.03 23.67
N LEU A 378 -20.01 11.79 23.32
CA LEU A 378 -19.24 12.62 24.25
C LEU A 378 -19.73 14.07 24.35
N SER A 379 -20.72 14.51 23.56
CA SER A 379 -21.20 15.89 23.58
C SER A 379 -22.27 16.11 24.66
N ALA A 380 -21.81 16.36 25.89
CA ALA A 380 -22.68 16.73 27.01
C ALA A 380 -23.34 18.14 26.88
N THR A 381 -23.12 18.86 25.77
CA THR A 381 -23.69 20.19 25.49
C THR A 381 -24.31 20.22 24.08
N HIS A 382 -25.63 20.18 24.02
CA HIS A 382 -26.41 20.14 22.78
C HIS A 382 -26.54 21.52 22.08
N ASP A 383 -26.71 21.44 20.76
CA ASP A 383 -27.07 22.43 19.74
C ASP A 383 -26.08 23.57 19.40
N THR A 384 -25.58 24.35 20.37
CA THR A 384 -24.78 25.55 20.03
C THR A 384 -23.41 25.25 19.40
N ILE A 385 -22.81 24.10 19.75
CA ILE A 385 -21.51 23.67 19.22
C ILE A 385 -21.66 23.10 17.80
N TYR A 386 -22.77 22.40 17.53
CA TYR A 386 -23.00 21.73 16.26
C TYR A 386 -23.42 22.70 15.16
N GLU A 387 -24.22 23.73 15.47
CA GLU A 387 -24.58 24.75 14.48
C GLU A 387 -23.34 25.46 13.91
N ALA A 388 -22.33 25.73 14.75
CA ALA A 388 -21.09 26.35 14.32
C ALA A 388 -20.33 25.48 13.29
N LEU A 389 -20.46 24.15 13.36
CA LEU A 389 -19.82 23.23 12.40
C LEU A 389 -20.29 23.46 10.97
N ALA A 390 -21.52 23.94 10.75
CA ALA A 390 -22.07 24.19 9.42
C ALA A 390 -21.26 25.24 8.63
N ASP A 391 -20.56 26.13 9.34
CA ASP A 391 -19.77 27.22 8.76
C ASP A 391 -18.25 26.98 8.82
N ILE A 392 -17.80 25.89 9.44
CA ILE A 392 -16.39 25.48 9.44
C ILE A 392 -15.98 25.07 8.02
N LYS A 393 -14.81 25.54 7.56
CA LYS A 393 -14.27 25.25 6.22
C LYS A 393 -13.98 23.75 6.00
N ASN A 394 -13.66 23.02 7.05
CA ASN A 394 -13.44 21.58 7.03
C ASN A 394 -14.70 20.82 6.56
N VAL A 395 -14.54 19.95 5.55
CA VAL A 395 -15.64 19.18 4.95
C VAL A 395 -16.21 18.15 5.92
N TYR A 396 -15.36 17.51 6.73
CA TYR A 396 -15.75 16.48 7.68
C TYR A 396 -16.57 17.04 8.83
N ALA A 397 -16.25 18.26 9.30
CA ALA A 397 -17.06 18.99 10.27
C ALA A 397 -18.50 19.19 9.76
N ARG A 398 -18.65 19.67 8.53
CA ARG A 398 -19.97 19.86 7.90
C ARG A 398 -20.69 18.54 7.63
N ARG A 399 -19.97 17.45 7.33
CA ARG A 399 -20.55 16.10 7.23
C ARG A 399 -21.06 15.59 8.57
N LEU A 400 -20.29 15.74 9.66
CA LEU A 400 -20.73 15.35 11.00
C LEU A 400 -22.03 16.07 11.35
N TYR A 401 -22.09 17.38 11.10
CA TYR A 401 -23.31 18.14 11.39
C TYR A 401 -24.53 17.63 10.61
N ALA A 402 -24.37 17.30 9.33
CA ALA A 402 -25.45 16.71 8.54
C ALA A 402 -25.92 15.36 9.12
N LEU A 403 -25.00 14.52 9.57
CA LEU A 403 -25.31 13.22 10.17
C LEU A 403 -25.92 13.34 11.58
N TYR A 404 -25.46 14.31 12.39
CA TYR A 404 -26.07 14.67 13.67
C TYR A 404 -27.54 15.02 13.48
N LEU A 405 -27.85 15.88 12.50
CA LEU A 405 -29.23 16.27 12.18
C LEU A 405 -30.09 15.07 11.75
N HIS A 406 -29.51 14.11 11.00
CA HIS A 406 -30.20 12.89 10.61
C HIS A 406 -30.53 11.98 11.81
N LYS A 407 -29.55 11.76 12.70
CA LYS A 407 -29.69 10.79 13.81
C LYS A 407 -30.51 11.31 14.99
N THR A 408 -30.42 12.60 15.29
CA THR A 408 -31.12 13.18 16.44
C THR A 408 -32.57 13.52 16.15
N GLY A 409 -32.99 13.55 14.89
CA GLY A 409 -34.38 13.82 14.49
C GLY A 409 -34.90 15.17 14.99
N ILE A 410 -34.00 16.11 15.31
CA ILE A 410 -34.32 17.37 15.99
C ILE A 410 -35.42 18.12 15.23
N ALA A 411 -36.39 18.63 15.99
CA ALA A 411 -37.51 19.39 15.46
C ALA A 411 -37.02 20.56 14.60
N MET A 412 -37.26 20.43 13.29
CA MET A 412 -36.83 21.30 12.18
C MET A 412 -36.97 22.81 12.36
N GLY A 413 -37.73 23.29 13.35
CA GLY A 413 -37.98 24.72 13.56
C GLY A 413 -36.71 25.56 13.77
N GLN A 414 -35.71 25.04 14.48
CA GLN A 414 -34.50 25.80 14.83
C GLN A 414 -33.44 25.77 13.71
N HIS A 415 -33.25 24.63 13.03
CA HIS A 415 -32.17 24.45 12.04
C HIS A 415 -32.60 24.53 10.56
N ARG A 416 -33.89 24.74 10.25
CA ARG A 416 -34.42 24.82 8.87
C ARG A 416 -33.60 25.71 7.94
N LYS A 417 -33.20 26.90 8.40
CA LYS A 417 -32.40 27.85 7.59
C LYS A 417 -31.02 27.30 7.23
N ILE A 418 -30.36 26.64 8.17
CA ILE A 418 -29.01 26.10 7.99
C ILE A 418 -29.05 24.89 7.04
N LEU A 419 -30.03 24.00 7.19
CA LEU A 419 -30.24 22.87 6.28
C LEU A 419 -30.42 23.31 4.83
N LEU A 420 -31.31 24.28 4.58
CA LEU A 420 -31.52 24.81 3.23
C LEU A 420 -30.26 25.47 2.65
N LYS A 421 -29.46 26.14 3.50
CA LYS A 421 -28.14 26.67 3.10
C LYS A 421 -27.18 25.54 2.71
N MET A 422 -27.13 24.45 3.49
CA MET A 422 -26.26 23.30 3.27
C MET A 422 -26.67 22.41 2.08
N CYS A 423 -27.92 22.47 1.62
CA CYS A 423 -28.30 21.89 0.32
C CYS A 423 -27.44 22.44 -0.84
N GLY A 424 -26.84 23.63 -0.66
CA GLY A 424 -25.90 24.22 -1.59
C GLY A 424 -24.42 23.99 -1.28
N ASP A 425 -24.04 23.07 -0.40
CA ASP A 425 -22.63 22.87 -0.01
C ASP A 425 -21.73 22.61 -1.24
N GLY A 426 -20.45 23.03 -1.18
CA GLY A 426 -19.49 22.75 -2.25
C GLY A 426 -19.15 21.27 -2.39
N SER A 427 -19.10 20.52 -1.28
CA SER A 427 -18.74 19.10 -1.25
C SER A 427 -19.91 18.20 -1.61
N LYS A 428 -19.70 17.27 -2.55
CA LYS A 428 -20.69 16.22 -2.87
C LYS A 428 -20.97 15.31 -1.67
N GLU A 429 -19.94 15.01 -0.88
CA GLU A 429 -20.07 14.14 0.29
C GLU A 429 -20.96 14.77 1.36
N VAL A 430 -20.83 16.08 1.62
CA VAL A 430 -21.73 16.81 2.54
C VAL A 430 -23.15 16.81 2.01
N ARG A 431 -23.34 17.10 0.71
CA ARG A 431 -24.68 17.11 0.12
C ARG A 431 -25.35 15.74 0.18
N ARG A 432 -24.60 14.63 0.07
CA ARG A 432 -25.15 13.27 0.25
C ARG A 432 -25.73 13.07 1.65
N GLU A 433 -24.99 13.43 2.70
CA GLU A 433 -25.48 13.33 4.08
C GLU A 433 -26.69 14.24 4.30
N ILE A 434 -26.68 15.46 3.74
CA ILE A 434 -27.82 16.37 3.80
C ILE A 434 -29.05 15.82 3.07
N ILE A 435 -28.87 15.16 1.92
CA ILE A 435 -29.98 14.49 1.22
C ILE A 435 -30.59 13.43 2.12
N ALA A 436 -29.77 12.58 2.76
CA ALA A 436 -30.25 11.56 3.69
C ALA A 436 -30.99 12.17 4.89
N ALA A 437 -30.42 13.21 5.50
CA ALA A 437 -31.03 13.94 6.61
C ALA A 437 -32.39 14.54 6.23
N VAL A 438 -32.48 15.27 5.13
CA VAL A 438 -33.72 15.92 4.69
C VAL A 438 -34.76 14.89 4.22
N THR A 439 -34.33 13.80 3.57
CA THR A 439 -35.23 12.73 3.10
C THR A 439 -36.05 12.15 4.25
N ALA A 440 -35.48 12.05 5.45
CA ALA A 440 -36.20 11.57 6.64
C ALA A 440 -37.33 12.52 7.13
N HIS A 441 -37.43 13.75 6.60
CA HIS A 441 -38.33 14.80 7.08
C HIS A 441 -39.13 15.49 5.96
N LYS A 442 -40.31 14.95 5.63
CA LYS A 442 -41.21 15.52 4.60
C LYS A 442 -41.74 16.95 4.90
N GLY A 443 -41.58 17.46 6.12
CA GLY A 443 -42.03 18.82 6.50
C GLY A 443 -41.37 19.98 5.72
N LEU A 444 -40.27 19.73 5.01
CA LEU A 444 -39.58 20.72 4.17
C LEU A 444 -40.02 20.70 2.69
N GLU A 445 -41.08 19.96 2.36
CA GLU A 445 -41.49 19.75 0.97
C GLU A 445 -41.65 21.06 0.18
N SER A 446 -42.29 22.08 0.75
CA SER A 446 -42.43 23.38 0.09
C SER A 446 -41.09 24.03 -0.22
N ASP A 447 -40.15 24.03 0.74
CA ASP A 447 -38.83 24.64 0.55
C ASP A 447 -38.03 23.91 -0.54
N ILE A 448 -38.06 22.57 -0.53
CA ILE A 448 -37.34 21.76 -1.51
C ILE A 448 -37.88 21.98 -2.93
N LYS A 449 -39.20 22.18 -3.09
CA LYS A 449 -39.79 22.57 -4.38
C LYS A 449 -39.24 23.92 -4.86
N ASP A 450 -39.15 24.90 -3.97
CA ASP A 450 -38.61 26.23 -4.30
C ASP A 450 -37.13 26.16 -4.73
N LEU A 451 -36.35 25.24 -4.12
CA LEU A 451 -34.94 25.04 -4.45
C LEU A 451 -34.69 24.60 -5.90
N LEU A 452 -35.68 24.03 -6.61
CA LEU A 452 -35.56 23.68 -8.04
C LEU A 452 -35.30 24.89 -8.94
N THR A 453 -35.63 26.10 -8.49
CA THR A 453 -35.41 27.35 -9.24
C THR A 453 -34.20 28.15 -8.75
N ALA A 454 -33.45 27.61 -7.78
CA ALA A 454 -32.33 28.30 -7.17
C ALA A 454 -31.23 28.67 -8.18
N LYS A 455 -30.55 29.81 -7.95
CA LYS A 455 -29.47 30.28 -8.85
C LYS A 455 -28.30 29.29 -8.93
N LYS A 456 -27.93 28.66 -7.82
CA LYS A 456 -26.77 27.76 -7.71
C LYS A 456 -27.14 26.34 -8.17
N GLN A 457 -26.39 25.78 -9.13
CA GLN A 457 -26.66 24.44 -9.68
C GLN A 457 -26.65 23.34 -8.61
N ALA A 458 -25.70 23.37 -7.67
CA ALA A 458 -25.60 22.35 -6.62
C ALA A 458 -26.87 22.25 -5.77
N VAL A 459 -27.55 23.38 -5.54
CA VAL A 459 -28.81 23.43 -4.78
C VAL A 459 -29.93 22.72 -5.54
N ARG A 460 -30.02 22.96 -6.85
CA ARG A 460 -31.01 22.31 -7.73
C ARG A 460 -30.77 20.80 -7.82
N GLU A 461 -29.51 20.37 -7.98
CA GLU A 461 -29.12 18.94 -7.96
C GLU A 461 -29.60 18.26 -6.68
N THR A 462 -29.34 18.86 -5.52
CA THR A 462 -29.76 18.31 -4.23
C THR A 462 -31.28 18.24 -4.10
N ALA A 463 -32.01 19.28 -4.54
CA ALA A 463 -33.48 19.28 -4.50
C ALA A 463 -34.08 18.14 -5.35
N VAL A 464 -33.52 17.88 -6.54
CA VAL A 464 -33.94 16.79 -7.43
C VAL A 464 -33.76 15.43 -6.75
N GLU A 465 -32.61 15.16 -6.13
CA GLU A 465 -32.37 13.88 -5.45
C GLU A 465 -33.29 13.69 -4.22
N ILE A 466 -33.57 14.75 -3.45
CA ILE A 466 -34.51 14.67 -2.31
C ILE A 466 -35.92 14.33 -2.79
N LEU A 467 -36.42 15.00 -3.84
CA LEU A 467 -37.73 14.72 -4.42
C LEU A 467 -37.81 13.30 -4.99
N ASN A 468 -36.72 12.81 -5.57
CA ASN A 468 -36.61 11.43 -6.01
C ASN A 468 -36.78 10.45 -4.84
N ASN A 469 -36.05 10.68 -3.74
CA ASN A 469 -36.13 9.83 -2.55
C ASN A 469 -37.49 9.88 -1.85
N TRP A 470 -38.22 11.00 -1.94
CA TRP A 470 -39.62 11.08 -1.47
C TRP A 470 -40.64 10.42 -2.40
N GLY A 471 -40.19 9.93 -3.55
CA GLY A 471 -40.98 9.30 -4.60
C GLY A 471 -41.25 10.27 -5.74
N ALA A 472 -40.41 10.26 -6.75
CA ALA A 472 -40.50 11.13 -7.93
C ALA A 472 -41.86 11.07 -8.65
N ALA A 473 -42.58 9.94 -8.58
CA ALA A 473 -43.91 9.78 -9.18
C ALA A 473 -44.94 10.80 -8.66
N ASN A 474 -44.76 11.31 -7.44
CA ASN A 474 -45.63 12.33 -6.85
C ASN A 474 -45.31 13.76 -7.33
N TYR A 475 -44.23 13.94 -8.10
CA TYR A 475 -43.67 15.24 -8.48
C TYR A 475 -43.44 15.37 -9.99
N THR A 476 -44.09 14.52 -10.80
CA THR A 476 -43.85 14.38 -12.24
C THR A 476 -44.05 15.68 -13.02
N GLU A 477 -45.17 16.39 -12.81
CA GLU A 477 -45.43 17.68 -13.47
C GLU A 477 -44.39 18.75 -13.10
N LEU A 478 -44.05 18.81 -11.81
CA LEU A 478 -43.06 19.76 -11.29
C LEU A 478 -41.66 19.47 -11.84
N LEU A 479 -41.24 18.21 -11.82
CA LEU A 479 -39.94 17.76 -12.34
C LEU A 479 -39.86 17.93 -13.86
N THR A 480 -40.96 17.73 -14.59
CA THR A 480 -41.03 17.98 -16.04
C THR A 480 -40.80 19.46 -16.32
N THR A 481 -41.55 20.32 -15.64
CA THR A 481 -41.39 21.79 -15.76
C THR A 481 -39.98 22.23 -15.38
N ALA A 482 -39.39 21.63 -14.33
CA ALA A 482 -38.02 21.90 -13.92
C ALA A 482 -37.01 21.48 -15.00
N ALA A 483 -37.16 20.30 -15.61
CA ALA A 483 -36.27 19.81 -16.66
C ALA A 483 -36.30 20.65 -17.94
N GLU A 484 -37.45 21.22 -18.30
CA GLU A 484 -37.60 22.12 -19.45
C GLU A 484 -36.94 23.48 -19.22
N ASN A 485 -37.04 24.00 -18.00
CA ASN A 485 -36.51 25.32 -17.63
C ASN A 485 -35.08 25.28 -17.05
N GLU A 486 -34.51 24.07 -16.92
CA GLU A 486 -33.19 23.88 -16.32
C GLU A 486 -32.07 24.36 -17.25
N LYS A 487 -31.17 25.18 -16.70
CA LYS A 487 -30.06 25.80 -17.43
C LYS A 487 -28.87 24.85 -17.62
N SER A 488 -28.70 23.88 -16.72
CA SER A 488 -27.62 22.90 -16.75
C SER A 488 -28.07 21.61 -17.40
N THR A 489 -27.47 21.23 -18.52
CA THR A 489 -27.78 19.97 -19.20
C THR A 489 -27.62 18.77 -18.27
N LYS A 490 -26.62 18.78 -17.39
CA LYS A 490 -26.39 17.72 -16.40
C LYS A 490 -27.60 17.51 -15.48
N VAL A 491 -28.18 18.59 -14.96
CA VAL A 491 -29.32 18.52 -14.04
C VAL A 491 -30.59 18.14 -14.79
N ALA A 492 -30.78 18.70 -15.99
CA ALA A 492 -31.91 18.38 -16.85
C ALA A 492 -31.92 16.89 -17.24
N ASP A 493 -30.76 16.34 -17.63
CA ASP A 493 -30.61 14.94 -17.99
C ASP A 493 -30.90 14.02 -16.78
N ARG A 494 -30.41 14.39 -15.58
CA ARG A 494 -30.72 13.67 -14.34
C ARG A 494 -32.20 13.69 -13.98
N ILE A 495 -32.90 14.81 -14.15
CA ILE A 495 -34.34 14.88 -13.92
C ILE A 495 -35.10 13.99 -14.91
N ARG A 496 -34.71 13.97 -16.19
CA ARG A 496 -35.33 13.11 -17.21
C ARG A 496 -35.11 11.63 -16.92
N GLU A 497 -33.91 11.25 -16.46
CA GLU A 497 -33.60 9.89 -16.02
C GLU A 497 -34.54 9.46 -14.88
N ILE A 498 -34.70 10.31 -13.86
CA ILE A 498 -35.60 10.06 -12.73
C ILE A 498 -37.06 9.94 -13.21
N LEU A 499 -37.52 10.84 -14.08
CA LEU A 499 -38.87 10.78 -14.64
C LEU A 499 -39.11 9.49 -15.43
N ALA A 500 -38.15 9.05 -16.25
CA ALA A 500 -38.24 7.80 -16.99
C ALA A 500 -38.41 6.58 -16.07
N GLN A 501 -37.80 6.59 -14.89
CA GLN A 501 -37.92 5.53 -13.88
C GLN A 501 -39.29 5.49 -13.19
N THR A 502 -40.10 6.57 -13.24
CA THR A 502 -41.41 6.64 -12.55
C THR A 502 -42.56 6.00 -13.32
N GLY A 503 -42.38 5.64 -14.59
CA GLY A 503 -43.44 5.07 -15.43
C GLY A 503 -44.60 6.00 -15.77
N VAL A 504 -44.61 7.25 -15.30
CA VAL A 504 -45.58 8.28 -15.69
C VAL A 504 -45.08 8.94 -16.97
N GLY A 505 -45.67 8.54 -18.08
CA GLY A 505 -45.28 8.96 -19.41
C GLY A 505 -45.33 10.48 -19.60
N ILE A 506 -44.18 11.05 -19.95
CA ILE A 506 -44.19 11.98 -21.07
C ILE A 506 -44.38 11.09 -22.29
N SER A 507 -45.52 11.24 -22.95
CA SER A 507 -45.82 10.60 -24.22
C SER A 507 -44.68 10.87 -25.21
N ALA A 508 -43.80 9.89 -25.38
CA ALA A 508 -43.30 9.58 -26.70
C ALA A 508 -44.54 9.27 -27.54
N ALA A 509 -44.97 10.23 -28.36
CA ALA A 509 -46.02 9.96 -29.32
C ALA A 509 -45.49 8.85 -30.25
N ASN A 510 -46.16 7.70 -30.16
CA ASN A 510 -46.04 6.49 -30.97
C ASN A 510 -44.75 5.69 -30.81
N THR A 511 -44.79 4.70 -29.92
CA THR A 511 -44.25 3.37 -30.24
C THR A 511 -45.32 2.33 -29.91
N ASP A 512 -46.04 1.91 -30.95
CA ASP A 512 -46.48 0.52 -31.05
C ASP A 512 -45.26 -0.39 -30.86
N ASP A 513 -45.50 -1.53 -30.24
CA ASP A 513 -44.57 -2.66 -30.08
C ASP A 513 -43.75 -2.94 -31.35
N THR A 514 -42.54 -2.38 -31.41
CA THR A 514 -41.40 -2.89 -32.17
C THR A 514 -40.13 -2.37 -31.49
N GLU A 515 -39.14 -3.23 -31.29
CA GLU A 515 -37.77 -2.83 -30.95
C GLU A 515 -37.31 -1.73 -31.93
N THR A 516 -37.33 -0.46 -31.51
CA THR A 516 -36.74 0.61 -32.34
C THR A 516 -35.24 0.46 -32.30
N ALA A 517 -34.69 -0.11 -33.39
CA ALA A 517 -33.27 -0.19 -33.67
C ALA A 517 -32.58 1.17 -33.47
N PHE A 518 -31.36 1.16 -32.94
CA PHE A 518 -30.50 2.33 -32.82
C PHE A 518 -30.40 3.07 -34.17
N SER A 519 -30.76 4.35 -34.19
CA SER A 519 -30.63 5.22 -35.37
C SER A 519 -29.40 6.11 -35.21
N ALA A 520 -28.33 5.81 -35.97
CA ALA A 520 -27.09 6.57 -35.96
C ALA A 520 -27.33 8.06 -36.21
N ASP A 521 -28.16 8.41 -37.20
CA ASP A 521 -28.49 9.80 -37.55
C ASP A 521 -29.16 10.58 -36.41
N THR A 522 -30.08 9.93 -35.68
CA THR A 522 -30.79 10.56 -34.56
C THR A 522 -29.85 10.79 -33.39
N TYR A 523 -28.97 9.82 -33.12
CA TYR A 523 -27.97 9.91 -32.07
C TYR A 523 -26.92 10.99 -32.37
N ILE A 524 -26.37 11.02 -33.59
CA ILE A 524 -25.43 12.05 -34.06
C ILE A 524 -26.03 13.45 -33.88
N LYS A 525 -27.26 13.68 -34.39
CA LYS A 525 -27.97 14.95 -34.22
C LYS A 525 -28.14 15.35 -32.76
N THR A 526 -28.36 14.39 -31.87
CA THR A 526 -28.52 14.64 -30.43
C THR A 526 -27.19 15.01 -29.78
N MET A 527 -26.11 14.33 -30.14
CA MET A 527 -24.77 14.59 -29.60
C MET A 527 -24.21 15.95 -30.00
N LEU A 528 -24.56 16.44 -31.19
CA LEU A 528 -24.08 17.73 -31.70
C LEU A 528 -24.87 18.95 -31.19
N LYS A 529 -26.04 18.75 -30.55
CA LYS A 529 -26.85 19.85 -30.00
C LYS A 529 -26.18 20.55 -28.81
N GLY A 530 -26.65 21.76 -28.51
CA GLY A 530 -26.32 22.46 -27.26
C GLY A 530 -24.86 22.93 -27.13
N GLY A 531 -24.16 23.14 -28.25
CA GLY A 531 -22.78 23.65 -28.24
C GLY A 531 -21.73 22.64 -27.74
N ARG A 532 -22.08 21.34 -27.63
CA ARG A 532 -21.19 20.28 -27.17
C ARG A 532 -19.92 20.15 -28.02
N VAL A 533 -20.03 20.38 -29.33
CA VAL A 533 -18.91 20.37 -30.30
C VAL A 533 -17.77 21.30 -29.89
N LYS A 534 -18.05 22.43 -29.20
CA LYS A 534 -17.02 23.36 -28.71
C LYS A 534 -15.98 22.69 -27.78
N LYS A 535 -16.33 21.57 -27.12
CA LYS A 535 -15.41 20.83 -26.25
C LYS A 535 -14.31 20.11 -27.01
N ILE A 536 -14.55 19.75 -28.28
CA ILE A 536 -13.63 18.99 -29.13
C ILE A 536 -13.16 19.80 -30.34
N GLN A 537 -13.66 21.02 -30.54
CA GLN A 537 -13.33 21.88 -31.68
C GLN A 537 -11.82 22.06 -31.92
N TRP A 538 -11.04 22.15 -30.83
CA TRP A 538 -9.59 22.29 -30.89
C TRP A 538 -8.89 21.09 -31.57
N LEU A 539 -9.49 19.89 -31.55
CA LEU A 539 -8.99 18.72 -32.27
C LEU A 539 -9.11 18.89 -33.78
N TYR A 540 -9.99 19.76 -34.27
CA TYR A 540 -10.27 19.97 -35.69
C TYR A 540 -9.62 21.26 -36.24
N GLU A 541 -8.74 21.91 -35.47
CA GLU A 541 -7.93 23.04 -35.96
C GLU A 541 -6.96 22.61 -37.07
N MET A 542 -6.58 21.33 -37.07
CA MET A 542 -5.87 20.66 -38.16
C MET A 542 -6.73 19.50 -38.68
N PRO A 543 -6.64 19.12 -39.97
CA PRO A 543 -7.36 17.97 -40.50
C PRO A 543 -7.00 16.68 -39.73
N LEU A 544 -8.00 15.89 -39.37
CA LEU A 544 -7.83 14.54 -38.79
C LEU A 544 -7.83 13.49 -39.92
N PRO A 545 -7.28 12.28 -39.69
CA PRO A 545 -7.38 11.17 -40.63
C PRO A 545 -8.83 10.90 -41.04
N ALA A 546 -9.04 10.71 -42.34
CA ALA A 546 -10.35 10.35 -42.90
C ALA A 546 -10.81 8.98 -42.38
N VAL A 547 -12.10 8.87 -42.05
CA VAL A 547 -12.72 7.62 -41.61
C VAL A 547 -13.80 7.22 -42.59
N HIS A 548 -13.75 5.97 -43.08
CA HIS A 548 -14.74 5.43 -44.00
C HIS A 548 -15.71 4.48 -43.28
N LEU A 549 -16.91 4.33 -43.82
CA LEU A 549 -17.84 3.26 -43.49
C LEU A 549 -17.29 1.91 -43.99
N THR A 550 -17.86 0.81 -43.50
CA THR A 550 -17.47 -0.55 -43.91
C THR A 550 -17.65 -0.83 -45.41
N ASP A 551 -18.49 -0.05 -46.11
CA ASP A 551 -18.70 -0.13 -47.55
C ASP A 551 -17.70 0.72 -48.37
N GLY A 552 -16.78 1.42 -47.69
CA GLY A 552 -15.76 2.27 -48.30
C GLY A 552 -16.18 3.73 -48.54
N THR A 553 -17.41 4.11 -48.21
CA THR A 553 -17.86 5.51 -48.31
C THR A 553 -17.24 6.37 -47.21
N LEU A 554 -16.88 7.63 -47.51
CA LEU A 554 -16.29 8.54 -46.53
C LEU A 554 -17.37 9.04 -45.55
N THR A 555 -17.09 8.97 -44.25
CA THR A 555 -17.97 9.51 -43.20
C THR A 555 -17.87 11.03 -43.09
N ASP A 556 -18.94 11.67 -42.63
CA ASP A 556 -18.92 13.09 -42.26
C ASP A 556 -18.28 13.29 -40.87
N ASP A 557 -17.64 14.44 -40.64
CA ASP A 557 -17.02 14.80 -39.36
C ASP A 557 -17.99 14.65 -38.18
N SER A 558 -19.29 14.91 -38.39
CA SER A 558 -20.35 14.73 -37.41
C SER A 558 -20.37 13.34 -36.78
N TYR A 559 -20.01 12.31 -37.55
CA TYR A 559 -19.98 10.92 -37.12
C TYR A 559 -18.89 10.70 -36.07
N CYS A 560 -17.64 11.06 -36.42
CA CYS A 560 -16.50 10.98 -35.52
C CYS A 560 -16.63 11.91 -34.31
N GLN A 561 -17.21 13.10 -34.50
CA GLN A 561 -17.51 14.04 -33.42
C GLN A 561 -18.51 13.44 -32.42
N ALA A 562 -19.56 12.78 -32.89
CA ALA A 562 -20.54 12.14 -32.00
C ALA A 562 -19.89 11.04 -31.15
N MET A 563 -19.01 10.22 -31.75
CA MET A 563 -18.23 9.23 -31.01
C MET A 563 -17.36 9.89 -29.93
N LEU A 564 -16.56 10.91 -30.27
CA LEU A 564 -15.73 11.62 -29.28
C LEU A 564 -16.55 12.24 -28.16
N LEU A 565 -17.68 12.88 -28.50
CA LEU A 565 -18.56 13.54 -27.53
C LEU A 565 -19.19 12.55 -26.55
N SER A 566 -19.41 11.29 -26.94
CA SER A 566 -19.94 10.25 -26.05
C SER A 566 -19.00 9.94 -24.87
N TYR A 567 -17.69 10.14 -25.05
CA TYR A 567 -16.69 9.95 -23.99
C TYR A 567 -16.52 11.18 -23.10
N THR A 568 -16.76 12.41 -23.61
CA THR A 568 -16.52 13.65 -22.84
C THR A 568 -17.22 13.79 -21.48
N PRO A 569 -18.43 13.24 -21.22
CA PRO A 569 -19.05 13.33 -19.90
C PRO A 569 -18.51 12.31 -18.89
N LEU A 570 -17.76 11.31 -19.32
CA LEU A 570 -17.32 10.21 -18.47
C LEU A 570 -16.35 10.69 -17.38
N SER A 571 -16.61 10.25 -16.15
CA SER A 571 -15.73 10.49 -14.99
C SER A 571 -14.74 9.34 -14.74
N ALA A 572 -14.95 8.19 -15.39
CA ALA A 572 -14.11 7.01 -15.29
C ALA A 572 -13.96 6.35 -16.68
N PRO A 573 -12.94 5.50 -16.88
CA PRO A 573 -12.78 4.75 -18.13
C PRO A 573 -13.91 3.74 -18.32
N GLU A 574 -14.75 3.97 -19.32
CA GLU A 574 -15.89 3.12 -19.72
C GLU A 574 -16.05 3.15 -21.26
N ARG A 575 -16.77 2.17 -21.82
CA ARG A 575 -17.18 2.15 -23.24
C ARG A 575 -18.68 2.45 -23.36
N PRO A 576 -19.06 3.60 -23.92
CA PRO A 576 -20.46 3.87 -24.25
C PRO A 576 -20.96 2.91 -25.32
N ALA A 577 -22.08 2.24 -25.08
CA ALA A 577 -22.65 1.24 -26.00
C ALA A 577 -22.99 1.85 -27.37
N GLU A 578 -23.48 3.09 -27.38
CA GLU A 578 -23.82 3.83 -28.59
C GLU A 578 -22.58 4.18 -29.42
N ALA A 579 -21.42 4.38 -28.77
CA ALA A 579 -20.17 4.60 -29.48
C ALA A 579 -19.70 3.32 -30.18
N ASP A 580 -19.89 2.16 -29.55
CA ASP A 580 -19.59 0.86 -30.15
C ASP A 580 -20.54 0.54 -31.32
N GLN A 581 -21.83 0.85 -31.19
CA GLN A 581 -22.79 0.74 -32.28
C GLN A 581 -22.43 1.63 -33.49
N LEU A 582 -21.91 2.85 -33.26
CA LEU A 582 -21.36 3.67 -34.34
C LEU A 582 -20.07 3.05 -34.93
N ALA A 583 -19.17 2.58 -34.07
CA ALA A 583 -17.89 1.98 -34.50
C ALA A 583 -18.08 0.74 -35.38
N ASP A 584 -19.14 -0.05 -35.17
CA ASP A 584 -19.45 -1.25 -35.95
C ASP A 584 -19.68 -0.98 -37.44
N HIS A 585 -20.07 0.25 -37.80
CA HIS A 585 -20.28 0.68 -39.17
C HIS A 585 -19.03 1.29 -39.82
N LEU A 586 -17.93 1.44 -39.07
CA LEU A 586 -16.71 2.09 -39.53
C LEU A 586 -15.63 1.09 -39.96
N ASN A 587 -14.79 1.50 -40.91
CA ASN A 587 -13.56 0.80 -41.23
C ASN A 587 -12.63 0.84 -40.00
N LYS A 588 -12.32 -0.34 -39.45
CA LYS A 588 -11.52 -0.48 -38.22
C LYS A 588 -10.12 0.12 -38.32
N LYS A 589 -9.49 0.05 -39.51
CA LYS A 589 -8.13 0.57 -39.73
C LYS A 589 -8.14 2.09 -39.69
N ASP A 590 -9.12 2.71 -40.34
CA ASP A 590 -9.26 4.17 -40.33
C ASP A 590 -9.63 4.69 -38.94
N LEU A 591 -10.55 4.00 -38.24
CA LEU A 591 -10.92 4.35 -36.88
C LEU A 591 -9.72 4.25 -35.91
N SER A 592 -8.87 3.24 -36.09
CA SER A 592 -7.63 3.10 -35.29
C SER A 592 -6.65 4.24 -35.57
N ALA A 593 -6.48 4.64 -36.84
CA ALA A 593 -5.64 5.77 -37.21
C ALA A 593 -6.18 7.10 -36.66
N PHE A 594 -7.50 7.29 -36.70
CA PHE A 594 -8.18 8.43 -36.09
C PHE A 594 -7.98 8.47 -34.57
N ALA A 595 -8.15 7.33 -33.89
CA ALA A 595 -7.90 7.19 -32.44
C ALA A 595 -6.45 7.51 -32.06
N ALA A 596 -5.48 7.05 -32.85
CA ALA A 596 -4.08 7.34 -32.64
C ALA A 596 -3.77 8.84 -32.75
N GLU A 597 -4.33 9.51 -33.76
CA GLU A 597 -4.15 10.96 -33.93
C GLU A 597 -4.81 11.76 -32.80
N VAL A 598 -6.02 11.37 -32.36
CA VAL A 598 -6.69 11.99 -31.20
C VAL A 598 -5.85 11.87 -29.93
N PHE A 599 -5.27 10.69 -29.68
CA PHE A 599 -4.35 10.49 -28.57
C PHE A 599 -3.10 11.37 -28.69
N ALA A 600 -2.47 11.40 -29.86
CA ALA A 600 -1.27 12.19 -30.10
C ALA A 600 -1.52 13.69 -29.87
N ARG A 601 -2.63 14.24 -30.36
CA ARG A 601 -2.98 15.65 -30.14
C ARG A 601 -3.22 15.97 -28.68
N TRP A 602 -3.96 15.13 -27.96
CA TRP A 602 -4.16 15.30 -26.52
C TRP A 602 -2.84 15.18 -25.75
N TYR A 603 -1.98 14.24 -26.13
CA TYR A 603 -0.65 14.06 -25.56
C TYR A 603 0.23 15.30 -25.76
N HIS A 604 0.32 15.82 -27.00
CA HIS A 604 1.09 17.00 -27.35
C HIS A 604 0.53 18.29 -26.76
N ALA A 605 -0.77 18.37 -26.51
CA ALA A 605 -1.39 19.44 -25.72
C ALA A 605 -1.09 19.35 -24.22
N GLY A 606 -0.16 18.47 -23.80
CA GLY A 606 0.31 18.35 -22.43
C GLY A 606 -0.40 17.29 -21.60
N ALA A 607 -1.20 16.42 -22.22
CA ALA A 607 -2.01 15.38 -21.56
C ALA A 607 -2.91 15.99 -20.46
N GLU A 608 -3.64 17.05 -20.80
CA GLU A 608 -4.46 17.81 -19.85
C GLU A 608 -5.52 16.93 -19.16
N SER A 609 -5.55 16.96 -17.83
CA SER A 609 -6.49 16.16 -17.03
C SER A 609 -7.96 16.49 -17.29
N LYS A 610 -8.28 17.73 -17.73
CA LYS A 610 -9.65 18.15 -18.06
C LYS A 610 -10.20 17.53 -19.35
N ARG A 611 -9.32 16.95 -20.19
CA ARG A 611 -9.63 16.34 -21.49
C ARG A 611 -9.22 14.87 -21.58
N LYS A 612 -8.92 14.25 -20.43
CA LYS A 612 -8.45 12.87 -20.32
C LYS A 612 -9.41 11.83 -20.93
N GLN A 613 -10.69 12.17 -21.11
CA GLN A 613 -11.69 11.30 -21.74
C GLN A 613 -11.33 10.92 -23.18
N LEU A 614 -10.57 11.78 -23.88
CA LEU A 614 -10.06 11.46 -25.22
C LEU A 614 -9.08 10.29 -25.21
N MET A 615 -8.37 10.08 -24.10
CA MET A 615 -7.53 8.90 -23.90
C MET A 615 -8.37 7.63 -23.73
N TYR A 616 -9.58 7.70 -23.15
CA TYR A 616 -10.47 6.53 -23.06
C TYR A 616 -10.95 6.11 -24.46
N PHE A 617 -11.37 7.08 -25.28
CA PHE A 617 -11.73 6.85 -26.68
C PHE A 617 -10.56 6.19 -27.43
N ALA A 618 -9.36 6.77 -27.30
CA ALA A 618 -8.17 6.22 -27.94
C ALA A 618 -7.84 4.81 -27.46
N ALA A 619 -7.94 4.53 -26.17
CA ALA A 619 -7.71 3.20 -25.63
C ALA A 619 -8.72 2.17 -26.16
N ALA A 620 -10.00 2.56 -26.31
CA ALA A 620 -11.06 1.67 -26.74
C ALA A 620 -10.95 1.25 -28.21
N TYR A 621 -10.51 2.16 -29.09
CA TYR A 621 -10.48 1.94 -30.55
C TYR A 621 -9.08 1.91 -31.18
N GLY A 622 -8.02 2.07 -30.37
CA GLY A 622 -6.64 1.97 -30.82
C GLY A 622 -6.23 0.56 -31.23
N ASP A 623 -5.29 0.47 -32.15
CA ASP A 623 -4.67 -0.78 -32.58
C ASP A 623 -3.45 -1.15 -31.71
N SER A 624 -2.77 -2.25 -32.10
CA SER A 624 -1.54 -2.72 -31.45
C SER A 624 -0.44 -1.66 -31.35
N ALA A 625 -0.33 -0.75 -32.32
CA ALA A 625 0.69 0.29 -32.32
C ALA A 625 0.37 1.37 -31.29
N LEU A 626 -0.89 1.79 -31.21
CA LEU A 626 -1.34 2.75 -30.20
C LEU A 626 -1.23 2.16 -28.78
N ILE A 627 -1.55 0.88 -28.59
CA ILE A 627 -1.37 0.20 -27.29
C ILE A 627 0.10 0.27 -26.84
N ASP A 628 1.04 -0.05 -27.73
CA ASP A 628 2.48 0.01 -27.41
C ASP A 628 2.93 1.43 -27.03
N GLU A 629 2.41 2.44 -27.72
CA GLU A 629 2.69 3.85 -27.42
C GLU A 629 2.11 4.28 -26.07
N MET A 630 0.87 3.90 -25.76
CA MET A 630 0.25 4.17 -24.46
C MET A 630 1.02 3.48 -23.31
N LEU A 631 1.54 2.27 -23.52
CA LEU A 631 2.39 1.58 -22.55
C LEU A 631 3.73 2.31 -22.32
N ARG A 632 4.27 2.96 -23.36
CA ARG A 632 5.45 3.84 -23.24
C ARG A 632 5.11 5.07 -22.39
N CYS A 633 3.99 5.73 -22.67
CA CYS A 633 3.50 6.88 -21.89
C CYS A 633 3.23 6.53 -20.43
N ILE A 634 2.65 5.36 -20.12
CA ILE A 634 2.42 4.91 -18.74
C ILE A 634 3.75 4.81 -17.97
N LYS A 635 4.79 4.22 -18.60
CA LYS A 635 6.13 4.13 -17.98
C LYS A 635 6.76 5.51 -17.78
N GLU A 636 6.62 6.40 -18.74
CA GLU A 636 7.09 7.78 -18.65
C GLU A 636 6.39 8.55 -17.52
N TRP A 637 5.07 8.52 -17.46
CA TRP A 637 4.27 9.24 -16.46
C TRP A 637 4.41 8.69 -15.05
N ALA A 638 4.62 7.38 -14.91
CA ALA A 638 4.87 6.73 -13.63
C ALA A 638 6.32 6.86 -13.13
N SER A 639 7.20 7.51 -13.91
CA SER A 639 8.56 7.79 -13.48
C SER A 639 8.60 8.89 -12.40
N PRO A 640 9.59 8.86 -11.49
CA PRO A 640 9.77 9.92 -10.49
C PRO A 640 9.91 11.32 -11.11
N GLU A 641 10.52 11.42 -12.29
CA GLU A 641 10.78 12.69 -12.98
C GLU A 641 9.51 13.41 -13.44
N LYS A 642 8.51 12.65 -13.92
CA LYS A 642 7.25 13.23 -14.41
C LYS A 642 6.19 13.32 -13.32
N ALA A 643 6.23 12.46 -12.31
CA ALA A 643 5.30 12.43 -11.18
C ALA A 643 3.81 12.48 -11.56
N ARG A 644 3.41 11.88 -12.69
CA ARG A 644 2.03 11.85 -13.21
C ARG A 644 1.35 10.50 -12.97
N GLY A 645 1.51 9.95 -11.77
CA GLY A 645 1.02 8.62 -11.37
C GLY A 645 -0.49 8.42 -11.56
N ALA A 646 -1.30 9.47 -11.37
CA ALA A 646 -2.75 9.41 -11.55
C ALA A 646 -3.16 9.20 -13.01
N ILE A 647 -2.55 9.94 -13.95
CA ILE A 647 -2.80 9.77 -15.40
C ILE A 647 -2.32 8.40 -15.85
N ALA A 648 -1.16 7.95 -15.37
CA ALA A 648 -0.64 6.61 -15.67
C ALA A 648 -1.59 5.50 -15.20
N ALA A 649 -2.10 5.61 -13.97
CA ALA A 649 -3.04 4.65 -13.39
C ALA A 649 -4.37 4.62 -14.15
N GLU A 650 -4.86 5.79 -14.54
CA GLU A 650 -6.09 5.94 -15.29
C GLU A 650 -5.97 5.42 -16.74
N THR A 651 -4.81 5.61 -17.37
CA THR A 651 -4.49 5.04 -18.69
C THR A 651 -4.40 3.52 -18.63
N ALA A 652 -3.84 2.96 -17.56
CA ALA A 652 -3.82 1.51 -17.36
C ALA A 652 -5.24 0.91 -17.25
N LYS A 653 -6.18 1.62 -16.58
CA LYS A 653 -7.60 1.23 -16.56
C LYS A 653 -8.24 1.32 -17.95
N ALA A 654 -7.97 2.39 -18.68
CA ALA A 654 -8.52 2.59 -20.02
C ALA A 654 -8.05 1.52 -21.02
N LEU A 655 -6.81 1.04 -20.93
CA LEU A 655 -6.31 -0.04 -21.78
C LEU A 655 -7.14 -1.33 -21.67
N ALA A 656 -7.73 -1.62 -20.50
CA ALA A 656 -8.60 -2.79 -20.33
C ALA A 656 -9.88 -2.70 -21.18
N LEU A 657 -10.31 -1.49 -21.57
CA LEU A 657 -11.47 -1.26 -22.43
C LEU A 657 -11.24 -1.75 -23.87
N ASN A 658 -10.00 -1.83 -24.34
CA ASN A 658 -9.70 -2.21 -25.72
C ASN A 658 -10.23 -3.61 -26.07
N GLY A 659 -10.22 -4.52 -25.11
CA GLY A 659 -10.70 -5.90 -25.27
C GLY A 659 -9.75 -6.82 -26.06
N SER A 660 -8.69 -6.30 -26.69
CA SER A 660 -7.69 -7.15 -27.34
C SER A 660 -6.83 -7.92 -26.32
N SER A 661 -6.40 -9.13 -26.70
CA SER A 661 -5.45 -9.94 -25.94
C SER A 661 -4.18 -9.17 -25.56
N GLN A 662 -3.64 -8.36 -26.48
CA GLN A 662 -2.44 -7.56 -26.23
C GLN A 662 -2.65 -6.55 -25.09
N ALA A 663 -3.75 -5.80 -25.13
CA ALA A 663 -4.06 -4.81 -24.10
C ALA A 663 -4.29 -5.48 -22.73
N LEU A 664 -5.13 -6.51 -22.69
CA LEU A 664 -5.43 -7.23 -21.45
C LEU A 664 -4.20 -7.89 -20.84
N MET A 665 -3.32 -8.49 -21.65
CA MET A 665 -2.05 -9.06 -21.17
C MET A 665 -1.09 -7.99 -20.63
N ALA A 666 -1.08 -6.81 -21.23
CA ALA A 666 -0.27 -5.71 -20.75
C ALA A 666 -0.78 -5.18 -19.39
N VAL A 667 -2.09 -5.04 -19.23
CA VAL A 667 -2.73 -4.66 -17.96
C VAL A 667 -2.47 -5.71 -16.89
N ASP A 668 -2.63 -6.99 -17.22
CA ASP A 668 -2.33 -8.09 -16.33
C ASP A 668 -0.86 -8.10 -15.84
N SER A 669 0.09 -7.89 -16.76
CA SER A 669 1.51 -7.74 -16.42
C SER A 669 1.75 -6.55 -15.48
N MET A 670 1.04 -5.43 -15.68
CA MET A 670 1.13 -4.27 -14.79
C MET A 670 0.58 -4.57 -13.39
N ALA A 671 -0.55 -5.28 -13.29
CA ALA A 671 -1.18 -5.66 -12.03
C ALA A 671 -0.25 -6.50 -11.14
N ARG A 672 0.64 -7.32 -11.73
CA ARG A 672 1.56 -8.19 -10.99
C ARG A 672 2.83 -7.48 -10.52
N LYS A 673 3.53 -6.80 -11.43
CA LYS A 673 4.94 -6.40 -11.21
C LYS A 673 5.27 -4.93 -11.45
N PHE A 674 4.28 -4.09 -11.78
CA PHE A 674 4.59 -2.69 -12.08
C PHE A 674 5.09 -1.95 -10.84
N LYS A 675 6.24 -1.27 -10.90
CA LYS A 675 6.91 -0.67 -9.72
C LYS A 675 6.04 0.38 -9.02
N HIS A 676 5.33 1.22 -9.77
CA HIS A 676 4.49 2.29 -9.22
C HIS A 676 3.20 1.74 -8.60
N LYS A 677 3.02 1.90 -7.28
CA LYS A 677 1.91 1.30 -6.51
C LYS A 677 0.53 1.66 -7.06
N GLN A 678 0.30 2.93 -7.41
CA GLN A 678 -1.01 3.39 -7.91
C GLN A 678 -1.37 2.75 -9.27
N VAL A 679 -0.39 2.56 -10.15
CA VAL A 679 -0.62 1.94 -11.48
C VAL A 679 -0.90 0.45 -11.30
N ARG A 680 -0.15 -0.21 -10.41
CA ARG A 680 -0.39 -1.61 -10.07
C ARG A 680 -1.81 -1.83 -9.54
N ALA A 681 -2.23 -1.04 -8.54
CA ALA A 681 -3.58 -1.12 -7.96
C ALA A 681 -4.67 -0.86 -9.01
N ALA A 682 -4.49 0.15 -9.86
CA ALA A 682 -5.43 0.47 -10.92
C ALA A 682 -5.54 -0.64 -11.99
N ALA A 683 -4.42 -1.27 -12.36
CA ALA A 683 -4.40 -2.41 -13.26
C ALA A 683 -5.07 -3.65 -12.64
N THR A 684 -4.85 -3.91 -11.34
CA THR A 684 -5.54 -4.97 -10.60
C THR A 684 -7.05 -4.75 -10.58
N GLU A 685 -7.50 -3.54 -10.27
CA GLU A 685 -8.93 -3.18 -10.28
C GLU A 685 -9.54 -3.38 -11.68
N ALA A 686 -8.84 -2.96 -12.74
CA ALA A 686 -9.30 -3.12 -14.12
C ALA A 686 -9.44 -4.60 -14.52
N MET A 687 -8.45 -5.43 -14.17
CA MET A 687 -8.52 -6.88 -14.42
C MET A 687 -9.66 -7.54 -13.66
N ASN A 688 -9.87 -7.18 -12.39
CA ASN A 688 -10.97 -7.72 -11.59
C ASN A 688 -12.33 -7.33 -12.18
N LYS A 689 -12.51 -6.08 -12.59
CA LYS A 689 -13.74 -5.63 -13.26
C LYS A 689 -13.99 -6.36 -14.57
N ALA A 690 -12.97 -6.48 -15.42
CA ALA A 690 -13.08 -7.21 -16.68
C ALA A 690 -13.45 -8.69 -16.44
N ALA A 691 -12.86 -9.32 -15.42
CA ALA A 691 -13.15 -10.69 -15.08
C ALA A 691 -14.57 -10.85 -14.53
N GLN A 692 -15.02 -9.94 -13.66
CA GLN A 692 -16.38 -9.93 -13.11
C GLN A 692 -17.45 -9.83 -14.20
N ILE A 693 -17.25 -8.96 -15.20
CA ILE A 693 -18.17 -8.83 -16.35
C ILE A 693 -18.31 -10.15 -17.11
N LEU A 694 -17.22 -10.94 -17.19
CA LEU A 694 -17.18 -12.21 -17.88
C LEU A 694 -17.56 -13.41 -17.00
N GLY A 695 -17.89 -13.19 -15.72
CA GLY A 695 -18.16 -14.25 -14.75
C GLY A 695 -16.93 -15.11 -14.44
N LEU A 696 -15.73 -14.51 -14.47
CA LEU A 696 -14.45 -15.14 -14.26
C LEU A 696 -13.70 -14.52 -13.08
N THR A 697 -12.74 -15.27 -12.55
CA THR A 697 -11.67 -14.70 -11.71
C THR A 697 -10.62 -14.00 -12.58
N ALA A 698 -9.86 -13.05 -12.01
CA ALA A 698 -8.79 -12.37 -12.75
C ALA A 698 -7.71 -13.35 -13.27
N GLU A 699 -7.49 -14.45 -12.56
CA GLU A 699 -6.56 -15.49 -12.99
C GLU A 699 -7.10 -16.30 -14.19
N GLU A 700 -8.38 -16.69 -14.15
CA GLU A 700 -9.06 -17.36 -15.28
C GLU A 700 -9.15 -16.45 -16.49
N LEU A 701 -9.40 -15.15 -16.29
CA LEU A 701 -9.33 -14.17 -17.38
C LEU A 701 -7.93 -14.14 -17.98
N GLY A 702 -6.90 -14.07 -17.14
CA GLY A 702 -5.50 -14.13 -17.58
C GLY A 702 -5.21 -15.37 -18.44
N ASP A 703 -5.79 -16.53 -18.10
CA ASP A 703 -5.62 -17.78 -18.85
C ASP A 703 -6.33 -17.73 -20.21
N ARG A 704 -7.48 -17.05 -20.30
CA ARG A 704 -8.28 -16.96 -21.54
C ARG A 704 -7.83 -15.89 -22.52
N ILE A 705 -7.15 -14.84 -22.05
CA ILE A 705 -6.70 -13.74 -22.92
C ILE A 705 -5.43 -14.06 -23.71
N ILE A 706 -4.81 -15.23 -23.48
CA ILE A 706 -3.58 -15.62 -24.17
C ILE A 706 -3.89 -15.86 -25.66
N PRO A 707 -3.29 -15.10 -26.59
CA PRO A 707 -3.57 -15.26 -28.01
C PRO A 707 -2.93 -16.54 -28.56
N ASP A 708 -3.49 -17.08 -29.64
CA ASP A 708 -2.89 -18.13 -30.45
C ASP A 708 -1.78 -17.59 -31.40
N LEU A 709 -1.66 -16.26 -31.50
CA LEU A 709 -0.75 -15.54 -32.40
C LEU A 709 -0.92 -15.90 -33.88
N GLY A 710 -2.10 -16.38 -34.28
CA GLY A 710 -2.39 -16.82 -35.64
C GLY A 710 -1.83 -18.20 -36.00
N PHE A 711 -1.34 -18.97 -35.02
CA PHE A 711 -1.03 -20.39 -35.20
C PHE A 711 -2.31 -21.22 -35.14
N ASP A 712 -2.38 -22.25 -35.99
CA ASP A 712 -3.44 -23.25 -35.93
C ASP A 712 -3.14 -24.35 -34.90
N SER A 713 -4.00 -25.37 -34.83
CA SER A 713 -3.84 -26.53 -33.94
C SER A 713 -2.60 -27.37 -34.23
N GLU A 714 -2.00 -27.25 -35.42
CA GLU A 714 -0.75 -27.91 -35.79
C GLU A 714 0.47 -27.00 -35.54
N LYS A 715 0.28 -25.89 -34.81
CA LYS A 715 1.31 -24.90 -34.48
C LYS A 715 1.95 -24.26 -35.72
N LYS A 716 1.19 -24.12 -36.83
CA LYS A 716 1.68 -23.49 -38.07
C LYS A 716 0.86 -22.26 -38.47
N GLN A 717 1.50 -21.34 -39.20
CA GLN A 717 0.90 -20.14 -39.78
C GLN A 717 1.44 -19.92 -41.19
N VAL A 718 0.57 -19.56 -42.13
CA VAL A 718 0.92 -19.37 -43.55
C VAL A 718 1.08 -17.89 -43.87
N PHE A 719 2.20 -17.53 -44.50
CA PHE A 719 2.51 -16.19 -44.99
C PHE A 719 2.52 -16.20 -46.52
N ASP A 720 1.57 -15.48 -47.12
CA ASP A 720 1.32 -15.49 -48.56
C ASP A 720 1.96 -14.27 -49.25
N TYR A 721 2.89 -14.52 -50.19
CA TYR A 721 3.56 -13.48 -50.97
C TYR A 721 2.96 -13.37 -52.39
N GLY A 722 1.83 -14.05 -52.65
CA GLY A 722 1.17 -14.12 -53.95
C GLY A 722 1.75 -15.24 -54.81
N THR A 723 3.01 -15.08 -55.26
CA THR A 723 3.65 -16.05 -56.19
C THR A 723 4.29 -17.24 -55.48
N ARG A 724 4.50 -17.15 -54.16
CA ARG A 724 5.04 -18.20 -53.29
C ARG A 724 4.48 -18.05 -51.89
N LYS A 725 4.49 -19.14 -51.12
CA LYS A 725 4.05 -19.15 -49.72
C LYS A 725 5.14 -19.68 -48.80
N PHE A 726 5.10 -19.22 -47.56
CA PHE A 726 5.97 -19.70 -46.49
C PHE A 726 5.13 -20.19 -45.32
N ILE A 727 5.54 -21.30 -44.73
CA ILE A 727 4.90 -21.87 -43.54
C ILE A 727 5.84 -21.68 -42.36
N VAL A 728 5.35 -20.99 -41.34
CA VAL A 728 6.06 -20.74 -40.08
C VAL A 728 5.52 -21.69 -39.02
N TYR A 729 6.39 -22.43 -38.36
CA TYR A 729 6.05 -23.38 -37.30
C TYR A 729 6.53 -22.86 -35.93
N LEU A 730 5.70 -23.02 -34.91
CA LEU A 730 6.09 -22.84 -33.51
C LEU A 730 6.63 -24.17 -32.95
N THR A 731 7.89 -24.14 -32.54
CA THR A 731 8.58 -25.31 -31.95
C THR A 731 8.30 -25.42 -30.44
N SER A 732 8.50 -26.61 -29.86
CA SER A 732 8.39 -26.83 -28.40
C SER A 732 9.42 -26.03 -27.59
N ALA A 733 10.50 -25.56 -28.20
CA ALA A 733 11.43 -24.61 -27.59
C ALA A 733 10.91 -23.15 -27.60
N LEU A 734 9.65 -22.93 -27.98
CA LEU A 734 9.01 -21.61 -28.13
C LEU A 734 9.75 -20.68 -29.12
N THR A 735 10.32 -21.27 -30.18
CA THR A 735 11.00 -20.56 -31.28
C THR A 735 10.32 -20.82 -32.63
N LEU A 736 10.55 -19.94 -33.60
CA LEU A 736 9.95 -20.02 -34.94
C LEU A 736 10.88 -20.70 -35.95
N GLU A 737 10.38 -21.71 -36.64
CA GLU A 737 11.01 -22.27 -37.85
C GLU A 737 10.24 -21.86 -39.10
N VAL A 738 10.92 -21.63 -40.22
CA VAL A 738 10.28 -21.23 -41.48
C VAL A 738 10.62 -22.23 -42.58
N THR A 739 9.62 -22.60 -43.38
CA THR A 739 9.77 -23.46 -44.56
C THR A 739 9.13 -22.78 -45.77
N ASP A 740 9.64 -23.09 -46.96
CA ASP A 740 8.96 -22.76 -48.21
C ASP A 740 7.86 -23.77 -48.54
N GLU A 741 7.12 -23.50 -49.61
CA GLU A 741 6.05 -24.37 -50.14
C GLU A 741 6.51 -25.78 -50.55
N ASN A 742 7.81 -26.00 -50.75
CA ASN A 742 8.40 -27.31 -51.08
C ASN A 742 8.92 -28.04 -49.82
N GLY A 743 8.69 -27.49 -48.63
CA GLY A 743 9.15 -28.05 -47.35
C GLY A 743 10.62 -27.81 -47.03
N LYS A 744 11.33 -26.96 -47.80
CA LYS A 744 12.73 -26.62 -47.53
C LYS A 744 12.81 -25.61 -46.38
N LYS A 745 13.57 -25.94 -45.34
CA LYS A 745 13.84 -25.01 -44.22
C LYS A 745 14.63 -23.79 -44.68
N VAL A 746 14.18 -22.61 -44.27
CA VAL A 746 14.86 -21.33 -44.48
C VAL A 746 15.11 -20.64 -43.14
N LYS A 747 16.22 -19.90 -43.04
CA LYS A 747 16.68 -19.32 -41.77
C LYS A 747 15.70 -18.31 -41.16
N SER A 748 14.94 -17.61 -42.00
CA SER A 748 13.92 -16.65 -41.62
C SER A 748 13.00 -16.40 -42.81
N LEU A 749 11.84 -15.80 -42.56
CA LEU A 749 10.99 -15.31 -43.64
C LEU A 749 11.80 -14.29 -44.50
N PRO A 750 11.89 -14.48 -45.84
CA PRO A 750 12.68 -13.60 -46.69
C PRO A 750 11.99 -12.26 -46.91
N SER A 751 12.76 -11.19 -47.14
CA SER A 751 12.20 -9.89 -47.53
C SER A 751 11.43 -9.99 -48.86
N PRO A 752 10.36 -9.18 -49.05
CA PRO A 752 9.65 -9.09 -50.31
C PRO A 752 10.58 -8.81 -51.49
N GLY A 753 10.43 -9.56 -52.58
CA GLY A 753 11.21 -9.43 -53.81
C GLY A 753 10.38 -8.89 -54.98
N LYS A 754 11.05 -8.50 -56.08
CA LYS A 754 10.43 -7.90 -57.27
C LYS A 754 9.41 -8.79 -58.02
N ARG A 755 9.38 -10.09 -57.71
CA ARG A 755 8.45 -11.07 -58.32
C ARG A 755 7.29 -11.44 -57.38
N ASP A 756 7.31 -10.92 -56.16
CA ASP A 756 6.24 -11.12 -55.20
C ASP A 756 5.16 -10.05 -55.41
N ASP A 757 3.94 -10.32 -54.96
CA ASP A 757 2.87 -9.32 -54.92
C ASP A 757 3.24 -8.26 -53.87
N GLU A 758 3.38 -7.00 -54.31
CA GLU A 758 3.95 -5.92 -53.49
C GLU A 758 3.16 -5.68 -52.20
N GLU A 759 1.83 -5.64 -52.29
CA GLU A 759 0.97 -5.41 -51.13
C GLU A 759 0.95 -6.62 -50.19
N LYS A 760 0.73 -7.83 -50.72
CA LYS A 760 0.64 -9.05 -49.91
C LYS A 760 1.97 -9.38 -49.25
N ALA A 761 3.08 -9.32 -49.99
CA ALA A 761 4.40 -9.66 -49.45
C ALA A 761 4.84 -8.65 -48.38
N SER A 762 4.61 -7.35 -48.60
CA SER A 762 4.91 -6.32 -47.60
C SER A 762 4.09 -6.53 -46.32
N ALA A 763 2.78 -6.73 -46.45
CA ALA A 763 1.89 -7.01 -45.32
C ALA A 763 2.26 -8.30 -44.57
N ALA A 764 2.59 -9.37 -45.30
CA ALA A 764 3.01 -10.65 -44.72
C ALA A 764 4.35 -10.53 -43.97
N TYR A 765 5.32 -9.80 -44.54
CA TYR A 765 6.62 -9.58 -43.91
C TYR A 765 6.52 -8.75 -42.63
N GLU A 766 5.70 -7.69 -42.63
CA GLU A 766 5.43 -6.90 -41.42
C GLU A 766 4.67 -7.72 -40.36
N SER A 767 3.67 -8.50 -40.77
CA SER A 767 2.95 -9.42 -39.88
C SER A 767 3.89 -10.41 -39.20
N TYR A 768 4.89 -10.93 -39.92
CA TYR A 768 5.90 -11.83 -39.35
C TYR A 768 6.85 -11.14 -38.35
N LYS A 769 7.23 -9.88 -38.59
CA LYS A 769 7.99 -9.10 -37.61
C LYS A 769 7.19 -8.87 -36.34
N GLN A 770 5.90 -8.55 -36.48
CA GLN A 770 4.99 -8.38 -35.36
C GLN A 770 4.81 -9.68 -34.58
N LEU A 771 4.62 -10.81 -35.27
CA LEU A 771 4.57 -12.15 -34.67
C LEU A 771 5.79 -12.42 -33.78
N LYS A 772 7.01 -12.17 -34.29
CA LYS A 772 8.24 -12.36 -33.51
C LYS A 772 8.26 -11.55 -32.22
N LYS A 773 7.85 -10.28 -32.28
CA LYS A 773 7.80 -9.37 -31.13
C LYS A 773 6.74 -9.84 -30.12
N GLN A 774 5.56 -10.21 -30.61
CA GLN A 774 4.45 -10.68 -29.79
C GLN A 774 4.79 -12.00 -29.11
N LEU A 775 5.34 -12.99 -29.83
CA LEU A 775 5.73 -14.28 -29.27
C LEU A 775 6.70 -14.12 -28.10
N LYS A 776 7.77 -13.33 -28.26
CA LYS A 776 8.73 -13.07 -27.18
C LYS A 776 8.06 -12.46 -25.95
N THR A 777 7.12 -11.56 -26.16
CA THR A 777 6.37 -10.88 -25.09
C THR A 777 5.44 -11.86 -24.38
N VAL A 778 4.65 -12.63 -25.13
CA VAL A 778 3.74 -13.65 -24.60
C VAL A 778 4.50 -14.68 -23.79
N VAL A 779 5.58 -15.25 -24.36
CA VAL A 779 6.41 -16.26 -23.67
C VAL A 779 6.96 -15.73 -22.35
N SER A 780 7.51 -14.51 -22.34
CA SER A 780 8.03 -13.91 -21.11
C SER A 780 6.95 -13.70 -20.03
N ILE A 781 5.74 -13.31 -20.44
CA ILE A 781 4.62 -13.12 -19.51
C ILE A 781 4.16 -14.48 -18.98
N GLN A 782 3.95 -15.46 -19.86
CA GLN A 782 3.39 -16.76 -19.48
C GLN A 782 4.36 -17.61 -18.66
N ALA A 783 5.67 -17.53 -18.92
CA ALA A 783 6.67 -18.20 -18.10
C ALA A 783 6.60 -17.76 -16.62
N ALA A 784 6.56 -16.45 -16.37
CA ALA A 784 6.44 -15.91 -15.01
C ALA A 784 5.10 -16.25 -14.35
N ARG A 785 4.02 -16.33 -15.15
CA ARG A 785 2.69 -16.73 -14.66
C ARG A 785 2.66 -18.19 -14.24
N LEU A 786 3.24 -19.07 -15.06
CA LEU A 786 3.31 -20.49 -14.76
C LEU A 786 4.17 -20.76 -13.52
N GLU A 787 5.31 -20.08 -13.39
CA GLU A 787 6.15 -20.11 -12.18
C GLU A 787 5.34 -19.72 -10.92
N THR A 788 4.58 -18.62 -10.99
CA THR A 788 3.73 -18.18 -9.88
C THR A 788 2.64 -19.21 -9.56
N ALA A 789 2.02 -19.79 -10.58
CA ALA A 789 0.97 -20.81 -10.42
C ALA A 789 1.53 -22.09 -9.77
N LEU A 790 2.76 -22.48 -10.10
CA LEU A 790 3.45 -23.61 -9.48
C LEU A 790 3.82 -23.34 -8.02
N ILE A 791 4.33 -22.14 -7.72
CA ILE A 791 4.68 -21.73 -6.35
C ILE A 791 3.44 -21.71 -5.43
N SER A 792 2.27 -21.40 -5.97
CA SER A 792 1.01 -21.25 -5.22
C SER A 792 0.14 -22.51 -5.17
N ASP A 793 0.60 -23.66 -5.65
CA ASP A 793 -0.21 -24.90 -5.83
C ASP A 793 -1.54 -24.64 -6.54
N ARG A 794 -1.54 -23.76 -7.56
CA ARG A 794 -2.75 -23.40 -8.30
C ARG A 794 -3.28 -24.61 -9.08
N ARG A 795 -4.59 -24.84 -8.99
CA ARG A 795 -5.29 -25.94 -9.67
C ARG A 795 -6.23 -25.41 -10.73
N TRP A 796 -6.28 -26.10 -11.87
CA TRP A 796 -7.24 -25.83 -12.94
C TRP A 796 -8.34 -26.89 -12.95
N ARG A 797 -9.53 -26.49 -13.38
CA ARG A 797 -10.55 -27.46 -13.82
C ARG A 797 -10.05 -28.13 -15.10
N LYS A 798 -10.34 -29.43 -15.26
CA LYS A 798 -9.90 -30.21 -16.43
C LYS A 798 -10.20 -29.51 -17.76
N ALA A 799 -11.42 -29.03 -17.95
CA ALA A 799 -11.84 -28.38 -19.20
C ALA A 799 -11.07 -27.08 -19.49
N ASP A 800 -10.81 -26.27 -18.46
CA ASP A 800 -10.03 -25.03 -18.62
C ASP A 800 -8.55 -25.35 -18.88
N TRP A 801 -8.01 -26.40 -18.25
CA TRP A 801 -6.65 -26.88 -18.52
C TRP A 801 -6.48 -27.39 -19.95
N GLU A 802 -7.42 -28.19 -20.46
CA GLU A 802 -7.39 -28.68 -21.86
C GLU A 802 -7.48 -27.52 -22.86
N LYS A 803 -8.37 -26.56 -22.60
CA LYS A 803 -8.48 -25.36 -23.45
C LYS A 803 -7.20 -24.52 -23.44
N LEU A 804 -6.57 -24.38 -22.28
CA LEU A 804 -5.37 -23.58 -22.10
C LEU A 804 -4.10 -24.28 -22.61
N PHE A 805 -3.80 -25.49 -22.15
CA PHE A 805 -2.51 -26.15 -22.40
C PHE A 805 -2.55 -27.20 -23.52
N VAL A 806 -3.73 -27.58 -24.03
CA VAL A 806 -3.83 -28.52 -25.16
C VAL A 806 -4.24 -27.81 -26.43
N GLN A 807 -5.25 -26.92 -26.37
CA GLN A 807 -5.81 -26.29 -27.56
C GLN A 807 -5.08 -25.00 -27.97
N ASN A 808 -4.54 -24.21 -27.02
CA ASN A 808 -3.80 -23.00 -27.38
C ASN A 808 -2.37 -23.38 -27.82
N PRO A 809 -1.95 -23.05 -29.05
CA PRO A 809 -0.68 -23.52 -29.61
C PRO A 809 0.56 -22.99 -28.87
N VAL A 810 0.49 -21.79 -28.31
CA VAL A 810 1.61 -21.19 -27.55
C VAL A 810 1.75 -21.88 -26.20
N MET A 811 0.65 -22.04 -25.48
CA MET A 811 0.65 -22.69 -24.16
C MET A 811 0.86 -24.20 -24.25
N HIS A 812 0.49 -24.83 -25.36
CA HIS A 812 0.80 -26.23 -25.63
C HIS A 812 2.29 -26.51 -25.61
N SER A 813 3.10 -25.63 -26.20
CA SER A 813 4.56 -25.76 -26.15
C SER A 813 5.15 -25.66 -24.75
N PHE A 814 4.47 -25.04 -23.78
CA PHE A 814 4.88 -25.07 -22.36
C PHE A 814 4.59 -26.42 -21.68
N ALA A 815 3.63 -27.20 -22.19
CA ALA A 815 3.18 -28.46 -21.59
C ALA A 815 3.76 -29.72 -22.27
N GLU A 816 4.41 -29.57 -23.43
CA GLU A 816 5.04 -30.68 -24.17
C GLU A 816 6.42 -31.10 -23.63
N GLY A 817 7.11 -30.22 -22.90
CA GLY A 817 8.42 -30.47 -22.30
C GLY A 817 8.33 -31.21 -20.98
#